data_AF-A0A238BJL8-F1
#
_entry.id   AF-A0A238BJL8-F1
#
_cell.length_a   1.000
_cell.length_b   1.000
_cell.length_c   1.000
_cell.angle_alpha   90.00
_cell.angle_beta   90.00
_cell.angle_gamma   90.00
#
_symmetry.space_group_name_H-M   'P 1'
#
loop_
_entity.id
_entity.type
_entity.pdbx_description
1 polymer ?
#
loop_
_entity_poly.entity_id
_entity_poly.type
_entity_poly.pdbx_seq_one_letter_code
_entity_poly.pdbx_strand_id
1 'polypeptide(L)'
;MKTEQCRAKARDIVCNINQVTPDSLSNTCPKYDDKLRGHYMGCFKDSLNSRLLNGHLYNLKNNSASYCINMCLRAGYSFAAIEYHNECFCGDTLTNVFSLPDISCEQYHCDDDNSFCGGYNAAAVYHTGVIDDSVPDVQILFLLQLNGRNTRQVNRLLRIIYSPKHYYIIHVDSRQKYMFEEMKEFIATIRKTGFDNVYLMKKRYATIWAGATLLSMILDVLKTALYSLNWTSWDFMLNLSESDFPVLSMVELEFHLAKNKGRIFLSNHGYDTAQFIQKQGLDYVFMQCENRMWLLMKRTKFPKSIRLDGGSDWIAISRDFAEYILSDEELPLNIRQFFANVLLPAETFFHTLAANSKFCTQVVKGNLHLTNWKRRQGCRCAGLKKIVDWCGCSPLNFRFPDISKFSVETVKRRVVFFGRKFDSMISQQAIATAEAQALRFIDGISVSDHPSFNKSWINVYLSPLDQSVLLESFARALLPYQKNRDCIFGNLSSITAHKESDEARIKNIYRSSYICKNNEMEFIQILVESINPVKFMDTTVDGYELENLEIGSDFDFKEEIFRKYHNVLSEEDTIYAKLQWRRIEWLLTSVHQNFTSPQIIVEWKNPSNFLVKRTKMNSYDSIYGGQYAELFSNETTPGEWTAKFIHMEADTSIIISSIKFIIFSTNDRNIDDEIISKYFRRVDFCSEVNVSNLPSCLETPWSISFPDPKSRLLFDSV
;
A
#
# COMPACT_ATOMS: atom_id res chain seq x y z
N MET A 1 25.13 29.07 -43.29
CA MET A 1 24.01 29.89 -42.77
C MET A 1 23.39 30.73 -43.89
N LYS A 2 22.05 30.79 -43.96
CA LYS A 2 21.28 31.27 -45.14
C LYS A 2 20.40 32.52 -44.90
N THR A 3 20.69 33.33 -43.89
CA THR A 3 20.11 34.69 -43.76
C THR A 3 21.20 35.71 -43.48
N GLU A 4 21.06 36.90 -44.07
CA GLU A 4 22.05 37.98 -44.05
C GLU A 4 22.24 38.58 -42.65
N GLN A 5 21.17 38.56 -41.85
CA GLN A 5 21.18 38.96 -40.44
C GLN A 5 22.03 38.03 -39.54
N CYS A 6 22.20 36.75 -39.93
CA CYS A 6 23.10 35.80 -39.24
C CYS A 6 24.57 35.93 -39.68
N ARG A 7 24.85 36.48 -40.88
CA ARG A 7 26.23 36.74 -41.34
C ARG A 7 26.79 38.04 -40.76
N ALA A 8 25.92 39.00 -40.45
CA ALA A 8 26.29 40.27 -39.82
C ALA A 8 26.73 40.09 -38.35
N LYS A 9 26.01 39.27 -37.55
CA LYS A 9 26.37 38.99 -36.15
C LYS A 9 27.66 38.19 -35.96
N ALA A 10 28.13 37.48 -36.99
CA ALA A 10 29.35 36.67 -36.93
C ALA A 10 30.64 37.47 -37.20
N ARG A 11 30.54 38.71 -37.73
CA ARG A 11 31.70 39.54 -38.08
C ARG A 11 32.14 40.49 -36.96
N ASP A 12 31.26 40.83 -36.03
CA ASP A 12 31.57 41.74 -34.92
C ASP A 12 32.23 41.07 -33.71
N ILE A 13 32.37 39.75 -33.70
CA ILE A 13 32.93 39.01 -32.54
C ILE A 13 34.43 38.68 -32.71
N VAL A 14 35.02 38.94 -33.89
CA VAL A 14 36.37 38.40 -34.22
C VAL A 14 37.47 39.46 -34.35
N CYS A 15 37.24 40.73 -34.02
CA CYS A 15 38.28 41.76 -34.10
C CYS A 15 38.75 42.25 -32.73
N ASN A 16 39.75 41.51 -32.20
CA ASN A 16 40.67 41.82 -31.09
C ASN A 16 40.09 41.62 -29.69
N ILE A 17 40.70 40.81 -28.82
CA ILE A 17 42.13 40.87 -28.44
C ILE A 17 42.67 39.48 -28.07
N ASN A 18 43.88 39.17 -28.55
CA ASN A 18 44.80 38.22 -27.91
C ASN A 18 45.37 38.85 -26.64
N GLN A 19 45.27 38.17 -25.49
CA GLN A 19 46.43 37.81 -24.66
C GLN A 19 46.05 37.12 -23.33
N VAL A 20 46.90 36.16 -22.97
CA VAL A 20 47.09 35.44 -21.69
C VAL A 20 46.05 34.39 -21.32
N THR A 21 46.42 33.13 -21.57
CA THR A 21 45.84 31.93 -20.94
C THR A 21 46.09 32.00 -19.43
N PRO A 22 45.04 31.95 -18.58
CA PRO A 22 45.24 31.80 -17.14
C PRO A 22 45.57 30.34 -16.81
N ASP A 23 46.55 30.10 -15.94
CA ASP A 23 46.97 28.77 -15.47
C ASP A 23 45.86 28.03 -14.69
N SER A 24 44.76 28.70 -14.35
CA SER A 24 43.54 28.07 -13.85
C SER A 24 42.28 28.78 -14.35
N LEU A 25 41.26 27.97 -14.67
CA LEU A 25 39.90 28.41 -14.98
C LEU A 25 39.02 28.12 -13.75
N SER A 26 38.28 29.12 -13.25
CA SER A 26 37.33 28.87 -12.18
C SER A 26 36.14 28.05 -12.69
N ASN A 27 35.86 26.95 -11.99
CA ASN A 27 34.76 26.05 -12.28
C ASN A 27 33.53 26.48 -11.46
N THR A 28 32.44 26.86 -12.12
CA THR A 28 31.13 27.16 -11.49
C THR A 28 30.12 26.03 -11.69
N CYS A 29 30.59 24.80 -11.96
CA CYS A 29 29.71 23.63 -11.98
C CYS A 29 29.24 23.30 -10.55
N PRO A 30 27.95 23.00 -10.34
CA PRO A 30 27.36 22.75 -9.01
C PRO A 30 27.80 21.43 -8.34
N LYS A 31 28.72 20.68 -8.94
CA LYS A 31 29.16 19.33 -8.51
C LYS A 31 30.64 19.26 -8.16
N TYR A 32 31.21 20.42 -7.86
CA TYR A 32 32.62 20.55 -7.52
C TYR A 32 32.73 21.54 -6.35
N ASP A 33 33.17 21.04 -5.19
CA ASP A 33 33.52 21.89 -4.05
C ASP A 33 35.04 22.03 -4.01
N ASP A 34 35.52 23.21 -4.37
CA ASP A 34 36.94 23.53 -4.38
C ASP A 34 37.57 23.40 -2.99
N LYS A 35 36.79 23.52 -1.91
CA LYS A 35 37.28 23.32 -0.53
C LYS A 35 37.64 21.86 -0.24
N LEU A 36 37.03 20.92 -0.95
CA LEU A 36 37.30 19.48 -0.79
C LEU A 36 38.42 19.01 -1.70
N ARG A 37 38.87 19.83 -2.67
CA ARG A 37 39.91 19.44 -3.62
C ARG A 37 41.27 19.33 -2.91
N GLY A 38 41.88 18.15 -2.99
CA GLY A 38 43.15 17.86 -2.34
C GLY A 38 43.06 17.69 -0.81
N HIS A 39 41.84 17.59 -0.27
CA HIS A 39 41.66 17.24 1.13
C HIS A 39 42.18 15.81 1.37
N TYR A 40 43.19 15.69 2.24
CA TYR A 40 43.79 14.41 2.59
C TYR A 40 42.86 13.63 3.51
N MET A 41 42.45 12.45 3.07
CA MET A 41 41.49 11.59 3.77
C MET A 41 42.19 10.62 4.73
N GLY A 42 43.51 10.42 4.58
CA GLY A 42 44.32 9.53 5.39
C GLY A 42 45.09 8.49 4.59
N CYS A 43 45.92 7.73 5.31
CA CYS A 43 46.67 6.60 4.80
C CYS A 43 45.90 5.30 5.02
N PHE A 44 45.76 4.48 3.97
CA PHE A 44 44.97 3.25 4.02
C PHE A 44 45.71 2.09 3.39
N LYS A 45 45.43 0.88 3.88
CA LYS A 45 45.98 -0.34 3.31
C LYS A 45 45.36 -0.63 1.94
N ASP A 46 46.19 -0.86 0.94
CA ASP A 46 45.78 -1.36 -0.39
C ASP A 46 46.43 -2.73 -0.66
N SER A 47 45.85 -3.54 -1.54
CA SER A 47 46.51 -4.75 -2.05
C SER A 47 45.86 -5.26 -3.34
N LEU A 48 46.61 -6.02 -4.13
CA LEU A 48 46.13 -6.65 -5.37
C LEU A 48 44.86 -7.50 -5.19
N ASN A 49 44.67 -8.15 -4.03
CA ASN A 49 43.52 -9.02 -3.75
C ASN A 49 42.36 -8.29 -3.05
N SER A 50 42.58 -7.04 -2.63
CA SER A 50 41.62 -6.24 -1.86
C SER A 50 41.92 -4.77 -2.08
N ARG A 51 41.55 -4.27 -3.27
CA ARG A 51 41.80 -2.89 -3.69
C ARG A 51 40.92 -1.90 -2.92
N LEU A 52 41.51 -0.74 -2.65
CA LEU A 52 40.93 0.39 -1.94
C LEU A 52 40.08 1.27 -2.86
N LEU A 53 40.55 1.50 -4.09
CA LEU A 53 39.84 2.20 -5.16
C LEU A 53 39.79 1.33 -6.42
N ASN A 54 38.59 1.12 -6.96
CA ASN A 54 38.34 0.18 -8.08
C ASN A 54 37.98 0.88 -9.41
N GLY A 55 38.13 2.20 -9.51
CA GLY A 55 37.73 2.96 -10.69
C GLY A 55 38.73 2.83 -11.84
N HIS A 56 39.84 3.57 -11.77
CA HIS A 56 40.88 3.56 -12.81
C HIS A 56 42.28 3.68 -12.20
N LEU A 57 43.26 2.98 -12.78
CA LEU A 57 44.66 3.07 -12.37
C LEU A 57 45.49 3.73 -13.47
N TYR A 58 46.13 4.85 -13.14
CA TYR A 58 47.18 5.47 -13.94
C TYR A 58 48.57 5.04 -13.44
N ASN A 59 49.43 4.62 -14.36
CA ASN A 59 50.87 4.45 -14.11
C ASN A 59 51.62 5.65 -14.68
N LEU A 60 52.02 6.58 -13.82
CA LEU A 60 52.48 7.91 -14.19
C LEU A 60 54.01 7.97 -14.15
N LYS A 61 54.64 8.35 -15.27
CA LYS A 61 56.11 8.44 -15.34
C LYS A 61 56.70 9.44 -14.34
N ASN A 62 55.98 10.54 -14.12
CA ASN A 62 56.26 11.53 -13.09
C ASN A 62 54.94 11.72 -12.33
N ASN A 63 54.95 11.47 -11.03
CA ASN A 63 53.75 11.50 -10.20
C ASN A 63 53.92 12.52 -9.07
N SER A 64 52.79 13.05 -8.60
CA SER A 64 52.67 13.85 -7.38
C SER A 64 51.23 13.76 -6.90
N ALA A 65 50.99 14.03 -5.61
CA ALA A 65 49.62 14.05 -5.08
C ALA A 65 48.73 14.99 -5.90
N SER A 66 49.21 16.20 -6.18
CA SER A 66 48.48 17.19 -6.99
C SER A 66 48.21 16.70 -8.41
N TYR A 67 49.17 16.04 -9.06
CA TYR A 67 49.02 15.52 -10.40
C TYR A 67 48.02 14.35 -10.45
N CYS A 68 48.09 13.43 -9.50
CA CYS A 68 47.14 12.33 -9.37
C CYS A 68 45.71 12.82 -9.10
N ILE A 69 45.53 13.76 -8.16
CA ILE A 69 44.24 14.43 -7.88
C ILE A 69 43.67 15.05 -9.17
N ASN A 70 44.51 15.74 -9.94
CA ASN A 70 44.09 16.38 -11.18
C ASN A 70 43.70 15.38 -12.27
N MET A 71 44.40 14.24 -12.37
CA MET A 71 44.07 13.18 -13.32
C MET A 71 42.74 12.51 -12.96
N CYS A 72 42.51 12.17 -11.70
CA CYS A 72 41.25 11.60 -11.25
C CYS A 72 40.08 12.60 -11.33
N LEU A 73 40.32 13.89 -11.04
CA LEU A 73 39.35 14.96 -11.25
C LEU A 73 38.96 15.08 -12.73
N ARG A 74 39.93 15.06 -13.65
CA ARG A 74 39.68 15.09 -15.11
C ARG A 74 38.89 13.88 -15.59
N ALA A 75 39.07 12.74 -14.93
CA ALA A 75 38.31 11.52 -15.18
C ALA A 75 36.93 11.48 -14.46
N GLY A 76 36.65 12.45 -13.58
CA GLY A 76 35.36 12.62 -12.92
C GLY A 76 35.17 11.81 -11.63
N TYR A 77 36.23 11.24 -11.05
CA TYR A 77 36.14 10.42 -9.83
C TYR A 77 36.22 11.25 -8.55
N SER A 78 35.49 10.87 -7.49
CA SER A 78 35.50 11.58 -6.18
C SER A 78 36.78 11.45 -5.37
N PHE A 79 37.51 10.34 -5.52
CA PHE A 79 38.75 10.07 -4.79
C PHE A 79 39.91 9.74 -5.72
N ALA A 80 41.10 10.15 -5.29
CA ALA A 80 42.39 9.78 -5.84
C ALA A 80 43.23 9.14 -4.73
N ALA A 81 43.96 8.07 -5.03
CA ALA A 81 44.90 7.45 -4.10
C ALA A 81 46.25 7.25 -4.78
N ILE A 82 47.31 7.63 -4.09
CA ILE A 82 48.68 7.52 -4.60
C ILE A 82 49.41 6.39 -3.87
N GLU A 83 50.06 5.52 -4.62
CA GLU A 83 50.79 4.36 -4.10
C GLU A 83 52.08 4.13 -4.91
N TYR A 84 53.08 3.53 -4.26
CA TYR A 84 54.26 2.94 -4.92
C TYR A 84 54.95 3.82 -5.98
N HIS A 85 55.26 5.08 -5.64
CA HIS A 85 55.84 6.09 -6.53
C HIS A 85 54.91 6.53 -7.67
N ASN A 86 54.63 5.65 -8.63
CA ASN A 86 54.03 6.00 -9.91
C ASN A 86 52.55 5.62 -10.04
N GLU A 87 51.97 4.95 -9.05
CA GLU A 87 50.59 4.48 -9.14
C GLU A 87 49.62 5.54 -8.64
N CYS A 88 48.60 5.83 -9.46
CA CYS A 88 47.52 6.74 -9.14
C CYS A 88 46.18 6.05 -9.40
N PHE A 89 45.49 5.70 -8.33
CA PHE A 89 44.19 5.05 -8.36
C PHE A 89 43.08 6.09 -8.23
N CYS A 90 42.02 5.95 -9.02
CA CYS A 90 40.83 6.78 -8.97
C CYS A 90 39.61 5.93 -8.63
N GLY A 91 38.64 6.48 -7.92
CA GLY A 91 37.36 5.82 -7.67
C GLY A 91 36.36 6.71 -6.94
N ASP A 92 35.09 6.30 -6.94
CA ASP A 92 34.01 7.06 -6.31
C ASP A 92 33.70 6.62 -4.87
N THR A 93 34.17 5.43 -4.49
CA THR A 93 33.98 4.85 -3.14
C THR A 93 35.24 4.17 -2.66
N LEU A 94 35.53 4.31 -1.37
CA LEU A 94 36.61 3.59 -0.69
C LEU A 94 36.08 2.23 -0.22
N THR A 95 36.67 1.13 -0.71
CA THR A 95 36.33 -0.24 -0.30
C THR A 95 37.42 -0.85 0.57
N ASN A 96 37.08 -1.80 1.45
CA ASN A 96 38.05 -2.49 2.30
C ASN A 96 38.92 -1.53 3.15
N VAL A 97 38.30 -0.51 3.73
CA VAL A 97 38.98 0.60 4.42
C VAL A 97 39.64 0.12 5.72
N PHE A 98 40.97 0.03 5.72
CA PHE A 98 41.78 -0.19 6.91
C PHE A 98 42.80 0.95 7.03
N SER A 99 42.62 1.83 8.02
CA SER A 99 43.50 2.97 8.25
C SER A 99 44.87 2.52 8.77
N LEU A 100 45.92 3.16 8.26
CA LEU A 100 47.30 3.00 8.68
C LEU A 100 47.82 4.33 9.26
N PRO A 101 48.86 4.30 10.10
CA PRO A 101 49.57 5.54 10.49
C PRO A 101 50.14 6.24 9.25
N ASP A 102 50.05 7.57 9.18
CA ASP A 102 50.45 8.35 7.99
C ASP A 102 51.88 8.07 7.52
N ILE A 103 52.80 7.80 8.45
CA ILE A 103 54.18 7.42 8.14
C ILE A 103 54.30 6.21 7.21
N SER A 104 53.25 5.37 7.13
CA SER A 104 53.18 4.23 6.22
C SER A 104 53.00 4.65 4.76
N CYS A 105 52.39 5.82 4.51
CA CYS A 105 52.23 6.44 3.19
C CYS A 105 53.32 7.47 2.88
N GLU A 106 54.24 7.71 3.82
CA GLU A 106 55.40 8.61 3.68
C GLU A 106 56.69 7.86 3.32
N GLN A 107 56.56 6.63 2.81
CA GLN A 107 57.70 5.76 2.54
C GLN A 107 58.43 6.12 1.24
N TYR A 108 57.68 6.56 0.23
CA TYR A 108 58.20 6.84 -1.10
C TYR A 108 58.05 8.32 -1.44
N HIS A 109 59.10 8.93 -2.00
CA HIS A 109 59.03 10.29 -2.53
C HIS A 109 58.55 10.30 -3.98
N CYS A 110 57.81 11.36 -4.31
CA CYS A 110 57.39 11.74 -5.64
C CYS A 110 58.53 12.39 -6.43
N ASP A 111 58.65 12.06 -7.71
CA ASP A 111 59.75 12.52 -8.56
C ASP A 111 59.69 14.03 -8.90
N ASP A 112 58.51 14.65 -8.84
CA ASP A 112 58.29 16.03 -9.33
C ASP A 112 58.35 17.13 -8.25
N ASP A 113 58.02 16.85 -6.98
CA ASP A 113 57.87 17.91 -5.95
C ASP A 113 58.34 17.55 -4.53
N ASN A 114 59.10 16.46 -4.34
CA ASN A 114 59.53 15.94 -3.04
C ASN A 114 58.39 15.57 -2.06
N SER A 115 57.11 15.63 -2.47
CA SER A 115 56.00 15.10 -1.67
C SER A 115 56.07 13.57 -1.56
N PHE A 116 55.23 12.98 -0.72
CA PHE A 116 55.16 11.54 -0.55
C PHE A 116 54.16 10.92 -1.53
N CYS A 117 54.59 9.87 -2.23
CA CYS A 117 53.85 9.12 -3.24
C CYS A 117 53.40 7.75 -2.70
N GLY A 118 52.89 7.75 -1.46
CA GLY A 118 52.40 6.56 -0.79
C GLY A 118 53.50 5.63 -0.28
N GLY A 119 53.10 4.43 0.12
CA GLY A 119 53.97 3.36 0.59
C GLY A 119 53.65 2.02 -0.07
N TYR A 120 54.35 0.96 0.35
CA TYR A 120 54.12 -0.37 -0.21
C TYR A 120 52.85 -0.97 0.39
N ASN A 121 51.80 -1.22 -0.42
CA ASN A 121 50.46 -1.61 0.05
C ASN A 121 49.81 -0.56 0.97
N ALA A 122 50.21 0.71 0.84
CA ALA A 122 49.74 1.82 1.65
C ALA A 122 49.46 3.03 0.76
N ALA A 123 48.19 3.28 0.48
CA ALA A 123 47.74 4.32 -0.44
C ALA A 123 47.32 5.58 0.34
N ALA A 124 47.89 6.72 -0.04
CA ALA A 124 47.53 8.02 0.51
C ALA A 124 46.33 8.58 -0.28
N VAL A 125 45.19 8.75 0.37
CA VAL A 125 43.91 9.09 -0.29
C VAL A 125 43.61 10.57 -0.18
N TYR A 126 43.17 11.16 -1.29
CA TYR A 126 42.77 12.56 -1.40
C TYR A 126 41.41 12.67 -2.09
N HIS A 127 40.61 13.64 -1.65
CA HIS A 127 39.37 13.99 -2.32
C HIS A 127 39.66 14.88 -3.55
N THR A 128 38.98 14.64 -4.68
CA THR A 128 39.25 15.38 -5.93
C THR A 128 38.47 16.68 -6.07
N GLY A 129 37.48 16.90 -5.19
CA GLY A 129 36.54 18.01 -5.21
C GLY A 129 35.21 17.64 -5.88
N VAL A 130 35.13 16.48 -6.56
CA VAL A 130 33.88 15.97 -7.16
C VAL A 130 32.98 15.38 -6.07
N ILE A 131 31.78 15.93 -5.91
CA ILE A 131 30.76 15.40 -4.99
C ILE A 131 29.95 14.34 -5.75
N ASP A 132 29.92 13.11 -5.23
CA ASP A 132 29.19 11.98 -5.82
C ASP A 132 27.66 12.19 -5.75
N ASP A 133 27.00 12.03 -6.90
CA ASP A 133 25.56 12.12 -7.13
C ASP A 133 24.81 10.84 -6.68
N SER A 134 25.51 9.87 -6.05
CA SER A 134 24.97 8.55 -5.71
C SER A 134 24.00 8.51 -4.52
N VAL A 135 23.95 9.55 -3.69
CA VAL A 135 22.93 9.69 -2.64
C VAL A 135 21.92 10.74 -3.10
N PRO A 136 20.69 10.36 -3.48
CA PRO A 136 19.71 11.33 -3.95
C PRO A 136 19.37 12.29 -2.81
N ASP A 137 19.70 13.58 -2.92
CA ASP A 137 19.29 14.57 -1.92
C ASP A 137 17.81 14.93 -2.12
N VAL A 138 16.90 14.08 -1.64
CA VAL A 138 15.45 14.36 -1.63
C VAL A 138 14.80 13.83 -0.36
N GLN A 139 13.92 14.64 0.23
CA GLN A 139 13.15 14.27 1.40
C GLN A 139 11.67 14.20 1.06
N ILE A 140 11.03 13.10 1.41
CA ILE A 140 9.63 12.82 1.05
C ILE A 140 8.77 12.92 2.30
N LEU A 141 7.64 13.61 2.20
CA LEU A 141 6.53 13.57 3.15
C LEU A 141 5.49 12.54 2.66
N PHE A 142 5.43 11.39 3.30
CA PHE A 142 4.39 10.40 3.07
C PHE A 142 3.14 10.72 3.90
N LEU A 143 2.02 10.93 3.23
CA LEU A 143 0.70 10.92 3.84
C LEU A 143 0.09 9.52 3.75
N LEU A 144 0.01 8.80 4.88
CA LEU A 144 -0.70 7.51 4.95
C LEU A 144 -2.16 7.72 5.39
N GLN A 145 -3.09 7.38 4.51
CA GLN A 145 -4.54 7.53 4.71
C GLN A 145 -5.15 6.15 4.99
N LEU A 146 -5.49 5.87 6.25
CA LEU A 146 -5.85 4.52 6.70
C LEU A 146 -7.34 4.43 7.06
N ASN A 147 -8.06 3.46 6.49
CA ASN A 147 -9.49 3.23 6.78
C ASN A 147 -9.83 1.74 7.05
N GLY A 148 -8.83 0.87 7.17
CA GLY A 148 -9.03 -0.57 7.42
C GLY A 148 -8.68 -1.01 8.84
N ARG A 149 -8.65 -2.33 9.05
CA ARG A 149 -8.13 -3.00 10.26
C ARG A 149 -6.85 -3.81 10.01
N ASN A 150 -6.27 -3.74 8.82
CA ASN A 150 -5.12 -4.56 8.44
C ASN A 150 -3.79 -3.92 8.88
N THR A 151 -3.54 -3.88 10.19
CA THR A 151 -2.35 -3.25 10.78
C THR A 151 -1.06 -3.92 10.31
N ARG A 152 -1.05 -5.25 10.17
CA ARG A 152 0.12 -5.99 9.69
C ARG A 152 0.53 -5.60 8.27
N GLN A 153 -0.43 -5.36 7.37
CA GLN A 153 -0.15 -4.89 6.02
C GLN A 153 0.38 -3.45 6.02
N VAL A 154 -0.18 -2.57 6.85
CA VAL A 154 0.33 -1.20 7.02
C VAL A 154 1.76 -1.21 7.54
N ASN A 155 2.06 -2.05 8.53
CA ASN A 155 3.40 -2.20 9.07
C ASN A 155 4.36 -2.79 8.02
N ARG A 156 3.92 -3.75 7.20
CA ARG A 156 4.71 -4.30 6.08
C ARG A 156 5.02 -3.25 5.03
N LEU A 157 4.08 -2.35 4.71
CA LEU A 157 4.33 -1.19 3.85
C LEU A 157 5.36 -0.25 4.48
N LEU A 158 5.13 0.17 5.73
CA LEU A 158 6.02 1.07 6.47
C LEU A 158 7.43 0.52 6.58
N ARG A 159 7.59 -0.79 6.79
CA ARG A 159 8.90 -1.47 6.80
C ARG A 159 9.73 -1.25 5.53
N ILE A 160 9.08 -1.08 4.39
CA ILE A 160 9.77 -0.88 3.10
C ILE A 160 10.02 0.60 2.82
N ILE A 161 9.06 1.47 3.16
CA ILE A 161 9.16 2.89 2.83
C ILE A 161 9.80 3.74 3.92
N TYR A 162 9.97 3.21 5.14
CA TYR A 162 10.50 3.95 6.28
C TYR A 162 11.99 4.25 6.13
N SER A 163 12.35 5.51 6.34
CA SER A 163 13.71 6.01 6.42
C SER A 163 13.74 7.21 7.37
N PRO A 164 14.74 7.35 8.25
CA PRO A 164 14.87 8.52 9.13
C PRO A 164 15.03 9.84 8.36
N LYS A 165 15.40 9.78 7.07
CA LYS A 165 15.51 10.92 6.14
C LYS A 165 14.16 11.50 5.71
N HIS A 166 13.10 10.72 5.78
CA HIS A 166 11.77 11.08 5.27
C HIS A 166 10.80 11.37 6.42
N TYR A 167 9.65 11.93 6.07
CA TYR A 167 8.60 12.29 7.02
C TYR A 167 7.32 11.50 6.74
N TYR A 168 6.59 11.18 7.80
CA TYR A 168 5.38 10.35 7.71
C TYR A 168 4.26 10.98 8.53
N ILE A 169 3.19 11.40 7.88
CA ILE A 169 1.94 11.77 8.56
C ILE A 169 0.91 10.69 8.32
N ILE A 170 0.45 10.08 9.41
CA ILE A 170 -0.59 9.06 9.40
C ILE A 170 -1.92 9.71 9.77
N HIS A 171 -2.90 9.61 8.89
CA HIS A 171 -4.29 9.87 9.20
C HIS A 171 -5.05 8.55 9.25
N VAL A 172 -5.81 8.34 10.33
CA VAL A 172 -6.73 7.21 10.45
C VAL A 172 -8.15 7.75 10.46
N ASP A 173 -9.00 7.17 9.63
CA ASP A 173 -10.41 7.52 9.52
C ASP A 173 -11.09 7.54 10.91
N SER A 174 -11.95 8.53 11.14
CA SER A 174 -12.56 8.73 12.46
C SER A 174 -13.45 7.58 12.92
N ARG A 175 -13.83 6.66 12.04
CA ARG A 175 -14.60 5.45 12.36
C ARG A 175 -13.71 4.27 12.79
N GLN A 176 -12.41 4.30 12.47
CA GLN A 176 -11.49 3.18 12.69
C GLN A 176 -10.70 3.33 13.98
N LYS A 177 -11.37 3.08 15.12
CA LYS A 177 -10.75 3.22 16.44
C LYS A 177 -9.60 2.23 16.66
N TYR A 178 -9.77 0.96 16.25
CA TYR A 178 -8.74 -0.08 16.37
C TYR A 178 -7.43 0.33 15.67
N MET A 179 -7.50 0.65 14.38
CA MET A 179 -6.32 1.08 13.60
C MET A 179 -5.64 2.31 14.22
N PHE A 180 -6.41 3.24 14.79
CA PHE A 180 -5.85 4.44 15.41
C PHE A 180 -5.05 4.13 16.68
N GLU A 181 -5.56 3.27 17.56
CA GLU A 181 -4.80 2.87 18.77
C GLU A 181 -3.56 2.05 18.39
N GLU A 182 -3.67 1.17 17.39
CA GLU A 182 -2.51 0.39 16.91
C GLU A 182 -1.43 1.28 16.29
N MET A 183 -1.80 2.28 15.49
CA MET A 183 -0.85 3.25 14.93
C MET A 183 -0.25 4.16 16.00
N LYS A 184 -1.00 4.45 17.07
CA LYS A 184 -0.49 5.22 18.21
C LYS A 184 0.57 4.43 18.99
N GLU A 185 0.32 3.15 19.26
CA GLU A 185 1.31 2.26 19.87
C GLU A 185 2.54 2.09 18.98
N PHE A 186 2.32 1.85 17.69
CA PHE A 186 3.39 1.77 16.70
C PHE A 186 4.28 3.02 16.69
N ILE A 187 3.70 4.22 16.64
CA ILE A 187 4.47 5.47 16.68
C ILE A 187 5.20 5.64 18.01
N ALA A 188 4.61 5.19 19.12
CA ALA A 188 5.31 5.19 20.41
C ALA A 188 6.55 4.30 20.39
N THR A 189 6.57 3.19 19.64
CA THR A 189 7.77 2.36 19.47
C THR A 189 8.87 3.09 18.69
N ILE A 190 8.54 3.78 17.60
CA ILE A 190 9.49 4.57 16.81
C ILE A 190 10.09 5.70 17.65
N ARG A 191 9.27 6.38 18.44
CA ARG A 191 9.77 7.46 19.31
C ARG A 191 10.73 6.97 20.39
N LYS A 192 10.59 5.73 20.86
CA LYS A 192 11.53 5.13 21.82
C LYS A 192 12.91 4.90 21.22
N THR A 193 13.02 4.75 19.89
CA THR A 193 14.32 4.61 19.21
C THR A 193 14.98 5.95 18.89
N GLY A 194 14.33 7.08 19.24
CA GLY A 194 14.88 8.43 19.07
C GLY A 194 14.45 9.15 17.79
N PHE A 195 13.62 8.54 16.93
CA PHE A 195 13.12 9.19 15.72
C PHE A 195 11.75 9.86 15.94
N ASP A 196 11.61 11.12 15.51
CA ASP A 196 10.40 11.93 15.63
C ASP A 196 9.70 12.21 14.28
N ASN A 197 10.20 11.61 13.20
CA ASN A 197 9.78 11.82 11.82
C ASN A 197 8.42 11.17 11.45
N VAL A 198 7.69 10.61 12.43
CA VAL A 198 6.36 10.01 12.25
C VAL A 198 5.34 10.68 13.16
N TYR A 199 4.24 11.17 12.58
CA TYR A 199 3.19 11.88 13.27
C TYR A 199 1.80 11.30 13.00
N LEU A 200 1.03 11.05 14.07
CA LEU A 200 -0.38 10.65 13.98
C LEU A 200 -1.28 11.89 14.07
N MET A 201 -2.12 12.11 13.05
CA MET A 201 -3.10 13.19 13.04
C MET A 201 -4.07 13.08 14.21
N LYS A 202 -4.11 14.12 15.06
CA LYS A 202 -5.09 14.22 16.16
C LYS A 202 -6.51 14.47 15.64
N LYS A 203 -6.65 15.38 14.68
CA LYS A 203 -7.93 15.67 14.03
C LYS A 203 -8.19 14.61 12.98
N ARG A 204 -9.20 13.77 13.23
CA ARG A 204 -9.60 12.68 12.34
C ARG A 204 -10.85 13.04 11.57
N TYR A 205 -10.96 12.53 10.36
CA TYR A 205 -12.07 12.78 9.45
C TYR A 205 -12.72 11.45 9.09
N ALA A 206 -14.04 11.44 8.95
CA ALA A 206 -14.74 10.32 8.30
C ALA A 206 -14.57 10.48 6.79
N THR A 207 -13.51 9.91 6.24
CA THR A 207 -13.18 9.92 4.81
C THR A 207 -13.98 8.84 4.09
N ILE A 208 -15.29 9.06 3.99
CA ILE A 208 -16.19 8.19 3.22
C ILE A 208 -15.82 8.22 1.73
N TRP A 209 -16.18 7.17 1.00
CA TRP A 209 -15.97 7.13 -0.45
C TRP A 209 -16.64 8.34 -1.11
N ALA A 210 -15.89 9.05 -1.96
CA ALA A 210 -16.26 10.32 -2.59
C ALA A 210 -16.57 11.52 -1.69
N GLY A 211 -16.32 11.39 -0.38
CA GLY A 211 -16.55 12.43 0.61
C GLY A 211 -15.70 13.69 0.38
N ALA A 212 -16.29 14.86 0.64
CA ALA A 212 -15.57 16.13 0.60
C ALA A 212 -14.49 16.23 1.68
N THR A 213 -14.66 15.52 2.80
CA THR A 213 -13.70 15.49 3.91
C THR A 213 -12.33 14.92 3.53
N LEU A 214 -12.21 14.16 2.43
CA LEU A 214 -10.92 13.68 1.93
C LEU A 214 -10.00 14.85 1.56
N LEU A 215 -10.52 15.86 0.85
CA LEU A 215 -9.76 17.06 0.53
C LEU A 215 -9.44 17.86 1.79
N SER A 216 -10.41 18.05 2.69
CA SER A 216 -10.19 18.75 3.97
C SER A 216 -9.10 18.08 4.81
N MET A 217 -9.05 16.75 4.81
CA MET A 217 -8.00 15.97 5.48
C MET A 217 -6.63 16.24 4.88
N ILE A 218 -6.48 16.19 3.55
CA ILE A 218 -5.19 16.46 2.89
C ILE A 218 -4.74 17.89 3.18
N LEU A 219 -5.63 18.88 3.14
CA LEU A 219 -5.31 20.27 3.44
C LEU A 219 -4.85 20.45 4.90
N ASP A 220 -5.49 19.79 5.86
CA ASP A 220 -5.06 19.82 7.27
C ASP A 220 -3.72 19.10 7.49
N VAL A 221 -3.43 18.04 6.74
CA VAL A 221 -2.11 17.37 6.76
C VAL A 221 -1.03 18.32 6.27
N LEU A 222 -1.25 19.00 5.13
CA LEU A 222 -0.30 19.99 4.63
C LEU A 222 -0.09 21.11 5.64
N LYS A 223 -1.19 21.63 6.22
CA LYS A 223 -1.13 22.68 7.26
C LYS A 223 -0.34 22.22 8.49
N THR A 224 -0.54 20.97 8.90
CA THR A 224 0.15 20.37 10.05
C THR A 224 1.65 20.24 9.77
N ALA A 225 2.03 19.69 8.61
CA ALA A 225 3.43 19.53 8.21
C ALA A 225 4.16 20.87 8.12
N LEU A 226 3.55 21.86 7.46
CA LEU A 226 4.14 23.17 7.18
C LEU A 226 4.25 24.03 8.44
N TYR A 227 3.18 24.12 9.25
CA TYR A 227 3.08 25.16 10.27
C TYR A 227 3.04 24.64 11.71
N SER A 228 2.63 23.39 11.94
CA SER A 228 2.50 22.83 13.30
C SER A 228 3.73 22.02 13.71
N LEU A 229 4.23 21.18 12.81
CA LEU A 229 5.45 20.39 13.02
C LEU A 229 6.71 21.13 12.58
N ASN A 230 6.55 22.17 11.75
CA ASN A 230 7.64 22.95 11.17
C ASN A 230 8.67 22.06 10.44
N TRP A 231 8.19 21.02 9.76
CA TRP A 231 9.04 20.18 8.91
C TRP A 231 9.28 20.95 7.61
N THR A 232 10.39 21.66 7.54
CA THR A 232 10.70 22.60 6.45
C THR A 232 11.47 21.98 5.29
N SER A 233 12.10 20.83 5.49
CA SER A 233 13.09 20.27 4.55
C SER A 233 12.54 19.25 3.55
N TRP A 234 11.27 18.85 3.64
CA TRP A 234 10.68 17.94 2.66
C TRP A 234 10.44 18.61 1.31
N ASP A 235 10.75 17.90 0.23
CA ASP A 235 10.64 18.39 -1.15
C ASP A 235 9.30 18.02 -1.81
N PHE A 236 8.78 16.83 -1.49
CA PHE A 236 7.56 16.27 -2.06
C PHE A 236 6.63 15.71 -1.00
N MET A 237 5.32 15.88 -1.20
CA MET A 237 4.30 15.10 -0.52
C MET A 237 3.73 14.03 -1.46
N LEU A 238 3.72 12.78 -1.01
CA LEU A 238 3.07 11.65 -1.68
C LEU A 238 2.00 11.08 -0.76
N ASN A 239 0.78 10.87 -1.25
CA ASN A 239 -0.26 10.20 -0.49
C ASN A 239 -0.31 8.69 -0.82
N LEU A 240 -0.48 7.84 0.20
CA LEU A 240 -0.63 6.37 0.12
C LEU A 240 -1.84 5.94 0.99
N SER A 241 -2.48 4.81 0.68
CA SER A 241 -3.45 4.13 1.57
C SER A 241 -2.87 2.85 2.16
N GLU A 242 -3.63 2.19 3.04
CA GLU A 242 -3.31 0.84 3.54
C GLU A 242 -3.23 -0.24 2.45
N SER A 243 -3.67 0.08 1.23
CA SER A 243 -3.73 -0.84 0.09
C SER A 243 -2.77 -0.49 -1.04
N ASP A 244 -1.95 0.54 -0.84
CA ASP A 244 -0.82 0.87 -1.71
C ASP A 244 0.39 0.04 -1.31
N PHE A 245 1.20 -0.32 -2.29
CA PHE A 245 2.45 -1.04 -2.04
C PHE A 245 3.52 -0.66 -3.06
N PRO A 246 4.78 -0.51 -2.66
CA PRO A 246 5.86 -0.19 -3.59
C PRO A 246 6.04 -1.33 -4.60
N VAL A 247 6.16 -0.96 -5.87
CA VAL A 247 6.47 -1.85 -6.99
C VAL A 247 7.83 -1.52 -7.60
N LEU A 248 8.54 -0.50 -7.10
CA LEU A 248 9.95 -0.23 -7.36
C LEU A 248 10.63 0.14 -6.06
N SER A 249 11.97 0.19 -6.08
CA SER A 249 12.74 0.46 -4.87
C SER A 249 12.64 1.92 -4.44
N MET A 250 12.75 2.16 -3.13
CA MET A 250 12.79 3.51 -2.58
C MET A 250 13.95 4.33 -3.14
N VAL A 251 15.12 3.71 -3.33
CA VAL A 251 16.29 4.35 -3.95
C VAL A 251 15.95 4.90 -5.34
N GLU A 252 15.24 4.15 -6.18
CA GLU A 252 14.84 4.64 -7.50
C GLU A 252 13.81 5.76 -7.44
N LEU A 253 12.86 5.70 -6.49
CA LEU A 253 11.91 6.78 -6.26
C LEU A 253 12.65 8.05 -5.87
N GLU A 254 13.60 7.94 -4.93
CA GLU A 254 14.41 9.06 -4.48
C GLU A 254 15.24 9.65 -5.63
N PHE A 255 15.92 8.83 -6.44
CA PHE A 255 16.63 9.31 -7.63
C PHE A 255 15.70 10.02 -8.62
N HIS A 256 14.50 9.49 -8.83
CA HIS A 256 13.53 10.09 -9.73
C HIS A 256 13.05 11.45 -9.22
N LEU A 257 12.70 11.55 -7.94
CA LEU A 257 12.20 12.78 -7.33
C LEU A 257 13.31 13.83 -7.18
N ALA A 258 14.54 13.44 -6.81
CA ALA A 258 15.69 14.34 -6.72
C ALA A 258 15.95 15.06 -8.05
N LYS A 259 15.83 14.34 -9.18
CA LYS A 259 15.99 14.92 -10.54
C LYS A 259 14.83 15.81 -10.97
N ASN A 260 13.72 15.80 -10.24
CA ASN A 260 12.49 16.49 -10.61
C ASN A 260 11.98 17.44 -9.52
N LYS A 261 12.81 17.88 -8.57
CA LYS A 261 12.41 18.84 -7.52
C LYS A 261 11.63 20.03 -8.10
N GLY A 262 10.58 20.44 -7.40
CA GLY A 262 9.67 21.49 -7.84
C GLY A 262 8.64 21.07 -8.89
N ARG A 263 8.63 19.80 -9.36
CA ARG A 263 7.58 19.30 -10.25
C ARG A 263 6.34 18.83 -9.49
N ILE A 264 5.23 18.67 -10.21
CA ILE A 264 3.96 18.17 -9.69
C ILE A 264 3.53 16.98 -10.56
N PHE A 265 3.32 15.81 -9.97
CA PHE A 265 2.95 14.59 -10.70
C PHE A 265 1.46 14.30 -10.54
N LEU A 266 0.70 14.55 -11.62
CA LEU A 266 -0.74 14.34 -11.67
C LEU A 266 -1.10 13.47 -12.88
N SER A 267 -2.01 12.51 -12.67
CA SER A 267 -2.53 11.67 -13.76
C SER A 267 -3.92 12.17 -14.14
N ASN A 268 -4.02 12.78 -15.33
CA ASN A 268 -5.28 13.30 -15.86
C ASN A 268 -6.16 12.19 -16.48
N HIS A 269 -7.45 12.46 -16.61
CA HIS A 269 -8.46 11.54 -17.17
C HIS A 269 -8.29 11.23 -18.67
N GLY A 270 -7.46 11.99 -19.40
CA GLY A 270 -7.27 11.85 -20.85
C GLY A 270 -7.67 13.11 -21.62
N TYR A 271 -8.42 12.95 -22.72
CA TYR A 271 -8.67 14.04 -23.68
C TYR A 271 -10.08 14.64 -23.63
N ASP A 272 -11.12 13.87 -23.25
CA ASP A 272 -12.50 14.36 -23.21
C ASP A 272 -12.87 14.90 -21.81
N THR A 273 -12.48 16.15 -21.55
CA THR A 273 -12.74 16.82 -20.26
C THR A 273 -14.22 17.11 -20.05
N ALA A 274 -14.99 17.36 -21.11
CA ALA A 274 -16.42 17.60 -21.00
C ALA A 274 -17.16 16.36 -20.48
N GLN A 275 -16.86 15.19 -21.03
CA GLN A 275 -17.42 13.94 -20.55
C GLN A 275 -16.97 13.62 -19.11
N PHE A 276 -15.71 13.92 -18.77
CA PHE A 276 -15.21 13.76 -17.40
C PHE A 276 -15.99 14.63 -16.40
N ILE A 277 -16.20 15.91 -16.70
CA ILE A 277 -16.98 16.83 -15.85
C ILE A 277 -18.37 16.27 -15.55
N GLN A 278 -19.07 15.76 -16.58
CA GLN A 278 -20.39 15.16 -16.43
C GLN A 278 -20.36 13.89 -15.57
N LYS A 279 -19.41 12.98 -15.84
CA LYS A 279 -19.28 11.71 -15.10
C LYS A 279 -18.90 11.91 -13.63
N GLN A 280 -18.11 12.93 -13.32
CA GLN A 280 -17.73 13.29 -11.95
C GLN A 280 -18.80 14.08 -11.20
N GLY A 281 -19.90 14.46 -11.86
CA GLY A 281 -20.97 15.21 -11.23
C GLY A 281 -20.57 16.64 -10.84
N LEU A 282 -19.58 17.24 -11.50
CA LEU A 282 -19.14 18.62 -11.19
C LEU A 282 -20.25 19.65 -11.41
N ASP A 283 -21.21 19.35 -12.29
CA ASP A 283 -22.44 20.11 -12.52
C ASP A 283 -23.42 20.11 -11.35
N TYR A 284 -23.12 19.40 -10.25
CA TYR A 284 -24.01 19.27 -9.10
C TYR A 284 -23.36 19.76 -7.80
N VAL A 285 -24.20 20.19 -6.87
CA VAL A 285 -23.84 20.55 -5.51
C VAL A 285 -24.06 19.33 -4.63
N PHE A 286 -22.99 18.93 -3.94
CA PHE A 286 -23.04 17.86 -2.96
C PHE A 286 -22.77 18.39 -1.56
N MET A 287 -23.32 17.70 -0.56
CA MET A 287 -23.04 17.97 0.85
C MET A 287 -22.75 16.66 1.56
N GLN A 288 -21.66 16.64 2.32
CA GLN A 288 -21.37 15.53 3.21
C GLN A 288 -22.08 15.73 4.55
N CYS A 289 -22.95 14.80 4.94
CA CYS A 289 -23.58 14.77 6.25
C CYS A 289 -23.88 13.31 6.64
N GLU A 290 -23.83 12.98 7.93
CA GLU A 290 -24.18 11.63 8.44
C GLU A 290 -23.41 10.47 7.78
N ASN A 291 -22.12 10.68 7.48
CA ASN A 291 -21.31 9.71 6.73
C ASN A 291 -21.87 9.33 5.34
N ARG A 292 -22.63 10.24 4.73
CA ARG A 292 -23.18 10.13 3.37
C ARG A 292 -22.91 11.39 2.55
N MET A 293 -22.77 11.23 1.24
CA MET A 293 -22.72 12.32 0.26
C MET A 293 -24.09 12.51 -0.40
N TRP A 294 -24.75 13.62 -0.10
CA TRP A 294 -26.07 13.98 -0.59
C TRP A 294 -25.99 14.83 -1.85
N LEU A 295 -26.73 14.45 -2.89
CA LEU A 295 -26.92 15.28 -4.09
C LEU A 295 -28.03 16.30 -3.80
N LEU A 296 -27.69 17.59 -3.73
CA LEU A 296 -28.68 18.62 -3.38
C LEU A 296 -29.39 19.18 -4.61
N MET A 297 -28.62 19.63 -5.60
CA MET A 297 -29.16 20.30 -6.78
C MET A 297 -28.13 20.39 -7.90
N LYS A 298 -28.59 20.72 -9.10
CA LYS A 298 -27.72 21.11 -10.21
C LYS A 298 -27.20 22.54 -10.01
N ARG A 299 -25.92 22.78 -10.28
CA ARG A 299 -25.30 24.11 -10.26
C ARG A 299 -25.83 24.95 -11.41
N THR A 300 -26.21 26.19 -11.10
CA THR A 300 -26.66 27.19 -12.09
C THR A 300 -25.55 28.17 -12.46
N LYS A 301 -24.46 28.20 -11.68
CA LYS A 301 -23.30 29.07 -11.87
C LYS A 301 -22.02 28.25 -11.74
N PHE A 302 -21.09 28.51 -12.65
CA PHE A 302 -19.72 28.03 -12.60
C PHE A 302 -18.76 29.23 -12.59
N PRO A 303 -17.58 29.11 -11.94
CA PRO A 303 -16.57 30.14 -12.03
C PRO A 303 -16.21 30.39 -13.51
N LYS A 304 -16.22 31.65 -13.93
CA LYS A 304 -15.84 32.04 -15.29
C LYS A 304 -14.31 31.99 -15.40
N SER A 305 -13.81 31.68 -16.59
CA SER A 305 -12.37 31.74 -16.90
C SER A 305 -11.45 30.79 -16.13
N ILE A 306 -11.97 29.67 -15.59
CA ILE A 306 -11.15 28.58 -15.06
C ILE A 306 -11.15 27.39 -16.02
N ARG A 307 -10.00 26.73 -16.16
CA ARG A 307 -9.90 25.42 -16.79
C ARG A 307 -10.11 24.33 -15.74
N LEU A 308 -11.20 23.59 -15.83
CA LEU A 308 -11.38 22.38 -15.03
C LEU A 308 -10.53 21.25 -15.60
N ASP A 309 -9.91 20.48 -14.73
CA ASP A 309 -9.15 19.28 -15.06
C ASP A 309 -9.24 18.29 -13.89
N GLY A 310 -8.84 17.05 -14.11
CA GLY A 310 -8.89 16.02 -13.07
C GLY A 310 -8.44 14.66 -13.54
N GLY A 311 -8.48 13.71 -12.61
CA GLY A 311 -8.12 12.32 -12.84
C GLY A 311 -7.91 11.61 -11.52
N SER A 312 -6.69 11.12 -11.28
CA SER A 312 -6.41 10.38 -10.04
C SER A 312 -6.23 11.32 -8.84
N ASP A 313 -6.79 10.93 -7.70
CA ASP A 313 -6.59 11.52 -6.36
C ASP A 313 -5.31 11.05 -5.64
N TRP A 314 -4.54 10.17 -6.28
CA TRP A 314 -3.17 9.81 -5.89
C TRP A 314 -2.25 10.82 -6.55
N ILE A 315 -1.57 11.61 -5.74
CA ILE A 315 -0.81 12.79 -6.16
C ILE A 315 0.60 12.74 -5.57
N ALA A 316 1.56 13.28 -6.31
CA ALA A 316 2.84 13.69 -5.75
C ALA A 316 3.05 15.17 -6.04
N ILE A 317 3.12 15.99 -4.99
CA ILE A 317 3.16 17.46 -5.13
C ILE A 317 4.42 18.02 -4.49
N SER A 318 5.04 19.00 -5.14
CA SER A 318 6.15 19.77 -4.56
C SER A 318 5.72 20.57 -3.34
N ARG A 319 6.65 20.82 -2.42
CA ARG A 319 6.43 21.71 -1.26
C ARG A 319 5.91 23.09 -1.63
N ASP A 320 6.51 23.77 -2.61
CA ASP A 320 6.10 25.12 -3.04
C ASP A 320 4.63 25.17 -3.47
N PHE A 321 4.19 24.11 -4.16
CA PHE A 321 2.79 23.98 -4.55
C PHE A 321 1.89 23.75 -3.33
N ALA A 322 2.33 22.98 -2.33
CA ALA A 322 1.58 22.79 -1.09
C ALA A 322 1.45 24.10 -0.28
N GLU A 323 2.49 24.92 -0.22
CA GLU A 323 2.43 26.25 0.39
C GLU A 323 1.44 27.15 -0.37
N TYR A 324 1.50 27.14 -1.71
CA TYR A 324 0.55 27.87 -2.55
C TYR A 324 -0.89 27.40 -2.36
N ILE A 325 -1.12 26.08 -2.28
CA ILE A 325 -2.43 25.46 -2.01
C ILE A 325 -3.05 26.02 -0.73
N LEU A 326 -2.25 26.37 0.29
CA LEU A 326 -2.70 26.90 1.57
C LEU A 326 -2.67 28.42 1.69
N SER A 327 -2.05 29.12 0.74
CA SER A 327 -1.95 30.59 0.74
C SER A 327 -3.33 31.27 0.72
N ASP A 328 -3.37 32.53 1.15
CA ASP A 328 -4.54 33.40 1.07
C ASP A 328 -4.59 34.20 -0.25
N GLU A 329 -3.79 33.81 -1.24
CA GLU A 329 -3.94 34.33 -2.60
C GLU A 329 -5.35 34.02 -3.14
N GLU A 330 -5.87 34.92 -4.00
CA GLU A 330 -7.27 34.88 -4.46
C GLU A 330 -7.66 33.54 -5.09
N LEU A 331 -6.82 32.99 -5.98
CA LEU A 331 -7.13 31.75 -6.69
C LEU A 331 -7.19 30.53 -5.76
N PRO A 332 -6.16 30.18 -4.97
CA PRO A 332 -6.23 29.10 -3.98
C PRO A 332 -7.40 29.23 -3.02
N LEU A 333 -7.66 30.44 -2.48
CA LEU A 333 -8.75 30.69 -1.56
C LEU A 333 -10.12 30.37 -2.18
N ASN A 334 -10.38 30.89 -3.39
CA ASN A 334 -11.65 30.68 -4.09
C ASN A 334 -11.83 29.22 -4.54
N ILE A 335 -10.76 28.55 -4.97
CA ILE A 335 -10.78 27.14 -5.36
C ILE A 335 -11.08 26.25 -4.14
N ARG A 336 -10.50 26.52 -2.97
CA ARG A 336 -10.85 25.79 -1.72
C ARG A 336 -12.34 25.92 -1.39
N GLN A 337 -12.92 27.12 -1.53
CA GLN A 337 -14.35 27.35 -1.29
C GLN A 337 -15.24 26.61 -2.31
N PHE A 338 -14.86 26.62 -3.59
CA PHE A 338 -15.63 25.94 -4.65
C PHE A 338 -15.69 24.42 -4.43
N PHE A 339 -14.54 23.79 -4.13
CA PHE A 339 -14.43 22.33 -3.99
C PHE A 339 -14.97 21.78 -2.66
N ALA A 340 -15.36 22.64 -1.70
CA ALA A 340 -15.97 22.21 -0.45
C ALA A 340 -17.30 21.43 -0.65
N ASN A 341 -18.01 21.69 -1.75
CA ASN A 341 -19.30 21.08 -2.06
C ASN A 341 -19.26 20.22 -3.33
N VAL A 342 -18.09 19.72 -3.72
CA VAL A 342 -17.87 18.90 -4.93
C VAL A 342 -17.71 17.43 -4.54
N LEU A 343 -18.29 16.53 -5.34
CA LEU A 343 -18.08 15.09 -5.25
C LEU A 343 -16.67 14.72 -5.70
N LEU A 344 -16.00 13.76 -5.02
CA LEU A 344 -14.63 13.34 -5.35
C LEU A 344 -13.67 14.54 -5.53
N PRO A 345 -13.64 15.52 -4.60
CA PRO A 345 -12.96 16.78 -4.87
C PRO A 345 -11.44 16.61 -5.00
N ALA A 346 -10.84 15.60 -4.37
CA ALA A 346 -9.41 15.32 -4.52
C ALA A 346 -9.02 14.85 -5.94
N GLU A 347 -9.96 14.30 -6.72
CA GLU A 347 -9.72 13.90 -8.11
C GLU A 347 -9.66 15.09 -9.08
N THR A 348 -9.97 16.31 -8.62
CA THR A 348 -10.16 17.49 -9.49
C THR A 348 -9.54 18.78 -8.95
N PHE A 349 -9.53 18.96 -7.63
CA PHE A 349 -9.02 20.16 -6.95
C PHE A 349 -7.56 20.46 -7.32
N PHE A 350 -6.65 19.49 -7.17
CA PHE A 350 -5.21 19.70 -7.37
C PHE A 350 -4.89 19.98 -8.84
N HIS A 351 -5.52 19.25 -9.76
CA HIS A 351 -5.38 19.42 -11.20
C HIS A 351 -5.87 20.78 -11.65
N THR A 352 -7.07 21.17 -11.19
CA THR A 352 -7.66 22.47 -11.51
C THR A 352 -6.79 23.61 -10.96
N LEU A 353 -6.33 23.53 -9.71
CA LEU A 353 -5.49 24.58 -9.14
C LEU A 353 -4.13 24.70 -9.87
N ALA A 354 -3.48 23.57 -10.18
CA ALA A 354 -2.21 23.58 -10.89
C ALA A 354 -2.36 24.14 -12.31
N ALA A 355 -3.42 23.73 -13.04
CA ALA A 355 -3.66 24.15 -14.42
C ALA A 355 -3.92 25.67 -14.57
N ASN A 356 -4.37 26.34 -13.52
CA ASN A 356 -4.75 27.76 -13.54
C ASN A 356 -3.80 28.66 -12.75
N SER A 357 -2.67 28.14 -12.27
CA SER A 357 -1.71 28.90 -11.44
C SER A 357 -0.33 29.01 -12.08
N LYS A 358 0.60 29.70 -11.40
CA LYS A 358 2.03 29.78 -11.77
C LYS A 358 2.71 28.40 -11.91
N PHE A 359 2.08 27.34 -11.42
CA PHE A 359 2.58 25.96 -11.45
C PHE A 359 2.16 25.18 -12.71
N CYS A 360 1.42 25.79 -13.65
CA CYS A 360 0.86 25.08 -14.81
C CYS A 360 1.91 24.39 -15.70
N THR A 361 3.14 24.92 -15.76
CA THR A 361 4.27 24.36 -16.52
C THR A 361 5.10 23.35 -15.71
N GLN A 362 4.81 23.19 -14.42
CA GLN A 362 5.49 22.27 -13.50
C GLN A 362 4.77 20.92 -13.40
N VAL A 363 3.55 20.81 -13.94
CA VAL A 363 2.78 19.57 -13.98
C VAL A 363 3.39 18.57 -14.97
N VAL A 364 3.75 17.40 -14.47
CA VAL A 364 4.22 16.24 -15.22
C VAL A 364 3.09 15.23 -15.32
N LYS A 365 2.94 14.65 -16.52
CA LYS A 365 1.94 13.63 -16.78
C LYS A 365 2.30 12.33 -16.07
N GLY A 366 1.34 11.82 -15.29
CA GLY A 366 1.50 10.61 -14.50
C GLY A 366 1.66 10.97 -13.03
N ASN A 367 1.19 10.09 -12.16
CA ASN A 367 1.15 10.31 -10.71
C ASN A 367 1.99 9.30 -9.93
N LEU A 368 2.93 8.63 -10.60
CA LEU A 368 3.81 7.62 -10.02
C LEU A 368 3.10 6.35 -9.51
N HIS A 369 1.80 6.18 -9.80
CA HIS A 369 0.99 5.04 -9.36
C HIS A 369 0.48 4.19 -10.52
N LEU A 370 0.52 2.88 -10.33
CA LEU A 370 -0.21 1.91 -11.14
C LEU A 370 -1.53 1.53 -10.46
N THR A 371 -2.66 1.79 -11.11
CA THR A 371 -3.98 1.44 -10.59
C THR A 371 -4.62 0.30 -11.41
N ASN A 372 -5.01 -0.81 -10.76
CA ASN A 372 -5.59 -2.00 -11.43
C ASN A 372 -7.07 -1.83 -11.78
N TRP A 373 -7.37 -1.00 -12.78
CA TRP A 373 -8.73 -0.81 -13.27
C TRP A 373 -9.20 -2.00 -14.13
N LYS A 374 -10.29 -2.65 -13.71
CA LYS A 374 -11.08 -3.59 -14.53
C LYS A 374 -12.54 -3.16 -14.49
N ARG A 375 -12.93 -2.20 -15.34
CA ARG A 375 -14.22 -1.49 -15.25
C ARG A 375 -15.44 -2.41 -15.26
N ARG A 376 -15.40 -3.49 -16.03
CA ARG A 376 -16.46 -4.55 -16.09
C ARG A 376 -16.83 -5.07 -14.70
N GLN A 377 -15.86 -5.27 -13.82
CA GLN A 377 -16.10 -5.73 -12.44
C GLN A 377 -16.06 -4.59 -11.41
N GLY A 378 -15.21 -3.57 -11.59
CA GLY A 378 -14.95 -2.53 -10.60
C GLY A 378 -16.05 -1.47 -10.45
N CYS A 379 -16.99 -1.41 -11.39
CA CYS A 379 -18.07 -0.42 -11.42
C CYS A 379 -19.41 -1.02 -10.94
N ARG A 380 -19.48 -1.48 -9.69
CA ARG A 380 -20.72 -2.01 -9.07
C ARG A 380 -21.43 -0.92 -8.27
N CYS A 381 -22.40 -0.24 -8.88
CA CYS A 381 -23.05 0.92 -8.27
C CYS A 381 -23.91 0.59 -7.03
N ALA A 382 -24.48 -0.62 -6.95
CA ALA A 382 -25.43 -0.99 -5.88
C ALA A 382 -24.89 -0.75 -4.46
N GLY A 383 -23.62 -1.14 -4.19
CA GLY A 383 -22.99 -0.90 -2.89
C GLY A 383 -22.72 0.57 -2.59
N LEU A 384 -22.35 1.36 -3.60
CA LEU A 384 -22.00 2.77 -3.43
C LEU A 384 -23.21 3.67 -3.18
N LYS A 385 -24.40 3.32 -3.70
CA LYS A 385 -25.65 4.08 -3.45
C LYS A 385 -26.05 4.19 -1.97
N LYS A 386 -25.49 3.33 -1.10
CA LYS A 386 -25.66 3.42 0.36
C LYS A 386 -24.85 4.56 0.99
N ILE A 387 -23.80 5.04 0.31
CA ILE A 387 -22.85 6.03 0.81
C ILE A 387 -22.95 7.36 0.04
N VAL A 388 -23.40 7.32 -1.21
CA VAL A 388 -23.45 8.49 -2.09
C VAL A 388 -24.64 8.44 -3.04
N ASP A 389 -25.21 9.60 -3.38
CA ASP A 389 -26.22 9.75 -4.42
C ASP A 389 -25.62 9.78 -5.84
N TRP A 390 -24.65 8.90 -6.10
CA TRP A 390 -23.93 8.80 -7.38
C TRP A 390 -23.41 7.39 -7.61
N CYS A 391 -23.15 7.03 -8.87
CA CYS A 391 -22.47 5.78 -9.21
C CYS A 391 -20.97 6.00 -9.36
N GLY A 392 -20.18 5.10 -8.78
CA GLY A 392 -18.73 5.13 -8.88
C GLY A 392 -18.13 3.82 -9.30
N CYS A 393 -16.81 3.82 -9.41
CA CYS A 393 -16.01 2.64 -9.64
C CYS A 393 -14.83 2.62 -8.67
N SER A 394 -14.37 1.42 -8.34
CA SER A 394 -13.13 1.22 -7.58
C SER A 394 -12.21 0.25 -8.32
N PRO A 395 -10.88 0.42 -8.23
CA PRO A 395 -9.94 -0.53 -8.81
C PRO A 395 -9.99 -1.87 -8.07
N LEU A 396 -9.62 -2.93 -8.77
CA LEU A 396 -9.55 -4.27 -8.21
C LEU A 396 -8.22 -4.49 -7.49
N ASN A 397 -8.18 -5.48 -6.62
CA ASN A 397 -6.91 -5.94 -6.05
C ASN A 397 -6.08 -6.68 -7.11
N PHE A 398 -4.75 -6.55 -7.04
CA PHE A 398 -3.84 -7.36 -7.85
C PHE A 398 -3.91 -8.83 -7.43
N ARG A 399 -4.07 -9.73 -8.40
CA ARG A 399 -3.98 -11.19 -8.24
C ARG A 399 -2.83 -11.74 -9.08
N PHE A 400 -2.53 -13.03 -8.98
CA PHE A 400 -1.50 -13.70 -9.78
C PHE A 400 -1.53 -13.31 -11.29
N PRO A 401 -2.68 -13.32 -12.01
CA PRO A 401 -2.72 -12.95 -13.43
C PRO A 401 -2.37 -11.48 -13.71
N ASP A 402 -2.46 -10.61 -12.70
CA ASP A 402 -2.17 -9.18 -12.83
C ASP A 402 -0.70 -8.85 -12.53
N ILE A 403 0.12 -9.80 -12.06
CA ILE A 403 1.53 -9.57 -11.69
C ILE A 403 2.34 -9.02 -12.87
N SER A 404 2.07 -9.49 -14.09
CA SER A 404 2.72 -9.00 -15.32
C SER A 404 2.50 -7.50 -15.56
N LYS A 405 1.43 -6.90 -15.02
CA LYS A 405 1.15 -5.45 -15.14
C LYS A 405 2.13 -4.59 -14.36
N PHE A 406 2.79 -5.15 -13.35
CA PHE A 406 3.79 -4.46 -12.55
C PHE A 406 5.18 -5.09 -12.60
N SER A 407 5.48 -5.85 -13.66
CA SER A 407 6.85 -6.29 -13.94
C SER A 407 7.80 -5.09 -13.97
N VAL A 408 9.06 -5.29 -13.52
CA VAL A 408 10.10 -4.25 -13.47
C VAL A 408 10.17 -3.45 -14.78
N GLU A 409 10.16 -4.13 -15.92
CA GLU A 409 10.18 -3.49 -17.25
C GLU A 409 8.96 -2.58 -17.46
N THR A 410 7.76 -3.07 -17.14
CA THR A 410 6.51 -2.32 -17.31
C THR A 410 6.48 -1.09 -16.42
N VAL A 411 6.87 -1.23 -15.15
CA VAL A 411 6.79 -0.13 -14.19
C VAL A 411 7.88 0.93 -14.44
N LYS A 412 9.08 0.51 -14.87
CA LYS A 412 10.14 1.44 -15.29
C LYS A 412 9.74 2.22 -16.54
N ARG A 413 9.19 1.53 -17.55
CA ARG A 413 8.71 2.19 -18.78
C ARG A 413 7.60 3.19 -18.51
N ARG A 414 6.71 2.91 -17.55
CA ARG A 414 5.60 3.79 -17.17
C ARG A 414 5.96 4.82 -16.10
N VAL A 415 7.16 4.73 -15.53
CA VAL A 415 7.62 5.57 -14.42
C VAL A 415 6.62 5.53 -13.25
N VAL A 416 6.36 4.31 -12.75
CA VAL A 416 5.48 4.08 -11.60
C VAL A 416 6.24 3.38 -10.49
N PHE A 417 6.02 3.82 -9.26
CA PHE A 417 6.75 3.38 -8.07
C PHE A 417 5.84 2.69 -7.06
N PHE A 418 4.53 2.99 -7.08
CA PHE A 418 3.53 2.35 -6.24
C PHE A 418 2.45 1.67 -7.09
N GLY A 419 1.90 0.57 -6.58
CA GLY A 419 0.75 -0.11 -7.15
C GLY A 419 -0.44 -0.11 -6.19
N ARG A 420 -1.65 -0.10 -6.74
CA ARG A 420 -2.89 -0.31 -5.99
C ARG A 420 -4.00 -1.02 -6.79
N LYS A 421 -4.85 -1.84 -6.15
CA LYS A 421 -4.87 -2.14 -4.70
C LYS A 421 -4.21 -3.49 -4.39
N PHE A 422 -3.68 -3.60 -3.18
CA PHE A 422 -3.22 -4.85 -2.58
C PHE A 422 -4.05 -5.17 -1.33
N ASP A 423 -4.40 -6.44 -1.15
CA ASP A 423 -5.20 -6.93 -0.02
C ASP A 423 -4.71 -8.35 0.33
N SER A 424 -4.20 -8.52 1.55
CA SER A 424 -3.57 -9.76 2.01
C SER A 424 -4.57 -10.90 2.24
N MET A 425 -5.88 -10.64 2.28
CA MET A 425 -6.90 -11.69 2.26
C MET A 425 -7.28 -12.13 0.85
N ILE A 426 -6.82 -11.40 -0.17
CA ILE A 426 -7.09 -11.70 -1.59
C ILE A 426 -5.87 -12.30 -2.29
N SER A 427 -4.69 -11.67 -2.14
CA SER A 427 -3.48 -12.06 -2.89
C SER A 427 -2.20 -11.66 -2.14
N GLN A 428 -1.70 -12.56 -1.29
CA GLN A 428 -0.39 -12.50 -0.67
C GLN A 428 0.73 -12.61 -1.70
N GLN A 429 0.54 -13.41 -2.76
CA GLN A 429 1.55 -13.59 -3.80
C GLN A 429 1.84 -12.29 -4.55
N ALA A 430 0.81 -11.50 -4.85
CA ALA A 430 1.00 -10.19 -5.49
C ALA A 430 1.79 -9.23 -4.57
N ILE A 431 1.49 -9.23 -3.27
CA ILE A 431 2.21 -8.42 -2.26
C ILE A 431 3.67 -8.88 -2.15
N ALA A 432 3.90 -10.19 -2.04
CA ALA A 432 5.24 -10.78 -1.96
C ALA A 432 6.09 -10.44 -3.19
N THR A 433 5.50 -10.50 -4.38
CA THR A 433 6.19 -10.15 -5.63
C THR A 433 6.56 -8.66 -5.66
N ALA A 434 5.64 -7.79 -5.27
CA ALA A 434 5.90 -6.35 -5.18
C ALA A 434 6.98 -6.04 -4.12
N GLU A 435 6.95 -6.70 -2.96
CA GLU A 435 7.97 -6.58 -1.90
C GLU A 435 9.36 -6.98 -2.40
N ALA A 436 9.49 -8.16 -3.01
CA ALA A 436 10.76 -8.63 -3.54
C ALA A 436 11.32 -7.64 -4.59
N GLN A 437 10.45 -7.08 -5.43
CA GLN A 437 10.84 -6.09 -6.43
C GLN A 437 11.27 -4.75 -5.81
N ALA A 438 10.61 -4.30 -4.74
CA ALA A 438 10.94 -3.08 -4.03
C ALA A 438 12.25 -3.21 -3.22
N LEU A 439 12.51 -4.39 -2.65
CA LEU A 439 13.67 -4.67 -1.79
C LEU A 439 14.91 -5.19 -2.54
N ARG A 440 14.88 -5.33 -3.86
CA ARG A 440 15.93 -5.98 -4.66
C ARG A 440 17.36 -5.36 -4.61
N PHE A 441 17.51 -4.19 -3.98
CA PHE A 441 18.81 -3.54 -3.76
C PHE A 441 19.21 -3.54 -2.28
N ILE A 442 18.45 -4.21 -1.42
CA ILE A 442 18.67 -4.24 0.02
C ILE A 442 18.80 -5.70 0.47
N ASP A 443 20.05 -6.12 0.66
CA ASP A 443 20.37 -7.47 1.12
C ASP A 443 20.02 -7.65 2.59
N GLY A 444 19.68 -8.88 2.99
CA GLY A 444 19.45 -9.24 4.40
C GLY A 444 18.11 -8.81 5.00
N ILE A 445 17.27 -8.06 4.30
CA ILE A 445 15.91 -7.69 4.77
C ILE A 445 14.85 -8.71 4.31
N SER A 446 15.08 -9.50 3.27
CA SER A 446 14.07 -10.49 2.84
C SER A 446 13.81 -11.51 3.94
N VAL A 447 12.52 -11.78 4.20
CA VAL A 447 12.04 -12.79 5.15
C VAL A 447 11.16 -13.83 4.46
N SER A 448 11.42 -14.06 3.17
CA SER A 448 10.63 -14.94 2.29
C SER A 448 10.57 -16.38 2.77
N ASP A 449 11.61 -16.84 3.46
CA ASP A 449 11.73 -18.22 3.94
C ASP A 449 11.00 -18.45 5.26
N HIS A 450 10.54 -17.39 5.93
CA HIS A 450 9.82 -17.52 7.20
C HIS A 450 8.41 -18.12 6.95
N PRO A 451 7.93 -19.08 7.76
CA PRO A 451 6.62 -19.71 7.55
C PRO A 451 5.44 -18.72 7.53
N SER A 452 5.57 -17.56 8.17
CA SER A 452 4.53 -16.52 8.16
C SER A 452 4.46 -15.72 6.86
N PHE A 453 5.43 -15.84 5.94
CA PHE A 453 5.60 -14.91 4.82
C PHE A 453 4.37 -14.78 3.92
N ASN A 454 3.77 -15.92 3.59
CA ASN A 454 2.58 -16.03 2.75
C ASN A 454 1.28 -16.08 3.55
N LYS A 455 1.32 -15.80 4.86
CA LYS A 455 0.14 -15.84 5.73
C LYS A 455 -0.38 -14.44 6.04
N SER A 456 -1.70 -14.34 6.23
CA SER A 456 -2.38 -13.07 6.51
C SER A 456 -3.25 -13.17 7.76
N TRP A 457 -3.15 -12.16 8.61
CA TRP A 457 -3.97 -11.98 9.81
C TRP A 457 -4.61 -10.61 9.80
N ILE A 458 -5.92 -10.55 10.00
CA ILE A 458 -6.66 -9.29 10.17
C ILE A 458 -7.55 -9.41 11.40
N ASN A 459 -7.33 -8.53 12.39
CA ASN A 459 -8.20 -8.44 13.54
C ASN A 459 -9.58 -7.90 13.11
N VAL A 460 -10.63 -8.68 13.40
CA VAL A 460 -12.02 -8.31 13.10
C VAL A 460 -12.81 -7.93 14.36
N TYR A 461 -12.30 -8.27 15.54
CA TYR A 461 -12.87 -7.94 16.84
C TYR A 461 -11.75 -7.82 17.87
N LEU A 462 -11.75 -6.75 18.66
CA LEU A 462 -10.85 -6.55 19.80
C LEU A 462 -11.61 -5.95 20.98
N SER A 463 -11.69 -6.67 22.09
CA SER A 463 -12.23 -6.15 23.35
C SER A 463 -11.20 -5.28 24.07
N PRO A 464 -11.59 -4.17 24.73
CA PRO A 464 -12.95 -3.64 24.88
C PRO A 464 -13.36 -2.64 23.79
N LEU A 465 -12.60 -2.50 22.70
CA LEU A 465 -12.91 -1.56 21.61
C LEU A 465 -14.20 -1.94 20.88
N ASP A 466 -14.40 -3.23 20.66
CA ASP A 466 -15.58 -3.83 20.06
C ASP A 466 -16.34 -4.63 21.13
N GLN A 467 -17.68 -4.61 21.07
CA GLN A 467 -18.55 -5.31 22.03
C GLN A 467 -19.63 -6.08 21.28
N SER A 468 -19.82 -7.35 21.61
CA SER A 468 -20.86 -8.18 21.03
C SER A 468 -21.21 -9.34 21.96
N VAL A 469 -22.45 -9.34 22.46
CA VAL A 469 -22.98 -10.43 23.31
C VAL A 469 -22.95 -11.75 22.54
N LEU A 470 -23.38 -11.72 21.28
CA LEU A 470 -23.37 -12.88 20.40
C LEU A 470 -21.97 -13.47 20.19
N LEU A 471 -20.96 -12.65 19.87
CA LEU A 471 -19.61 -13.17 19.63
C LEU A 471 -18.97 -13.72 20.92
N GLU A 472 -19.25 -13.11 22.06
CA GLU A 472 -18.79 -13.61 23.36
C GLU A 472 -19.45 -14.94 23.73
N SER A 473 -20.77 -15.05 23.54
CA SER A 473 -21.55 -16.29 23.70
C SER A 473 -21.05 -17.40 22.77
N PHE A 474 -20.79 -17.05 21.49
CA PHE A 474 -20.24 -17.97 20.51
C PHE A 474 -18.84 -18.46 20.92
N ALA A 475 -17.96 -17.55 21.35
CA ALA A 475 -16.61 -17.89 21.81
C ALA A 475 -16.63 -18.80 23.05
N ARG A 476 -17.60 -18.60 23.95
CA ARG A 476 -17.84 -19.48 25.09
C ARG A 476 -18.23 -20.90 24.66
N ALA A 477 -19.05 -21.03 23.62
CA ALA A 477 -19.49 -22.32 23.07
C ALA A 477 -18.40 -23.07 22.27
N LEU A 478 -17.34 -22.38 21.80
CA LEU A 478 -16.28 -23.02 21.00
C LEU A 478 -15.45 -24.05 21.77
N LEU A 479 -15.33 -23.94 23.09
CA LEU A 479 -14.72 -25.02 23.86
C LEU A 479 -15.78 -26.06 24.19
N PRO A 480 -15.62 -27.32 23.74
CA PRO A 480 -16.49 -28.37 24.17
C PRO A 480 -16.30 -28.53 25.68
N TYR A 481 -17.41 -28.38 26.39
CA TYR A 481 -17.58 -28.63 27.81
C TYR A 481 -16.60 -29.67 28.40
N GLN A 482 -15.78 -29.22 29.35
CA GLN A 482 -15.42 -29.92 30.61
C GLN A 482 -15.39 -31.47 30.61
N LYS A 483 -14.65 -32.13 29.72
CA LYS A 483 -14.35 -33.56 29.91
C LYS A 483 -12.92 -33.86 30.37
N ASN A 484 -12.04 -32.87 30.46
CA ASN A 484 -10.74 -33.06 31.11
C ASN A 484 -9.98 -31.77 31.48
N ARG A 485 -10.54 -30.92 32.37
CA ARG A 485 -9.87 -30.00 33.36
C ARG A 485 -10.59 -28.65 33.61
N ASP A 486 -10.26 -28.07 34.77
CA ASP A 486 -10.96 -27.06 35.59
C ASP A 486 -10.84 -25.60 35.09
N CYS A 487 -11.04 -25.36 33.79
CA CYS A 487 -11.01 -24.01 33.21
C CYS A 487 -12.42 -23.47 32.97
N ILE A 488 -12.70 -22.26 33.42
CA ILE A 488 -13.96 -21.54 33.17
C ILE A 488 -13.67 -20.41 32.18
N PHE A 489 -14.53 -20.26 31.16
CA PHE A 489 -14.45 -19.15 30.21
C PHE A 489 -14.54 -17.81 30.96
N GLY A 490 -13.55 -16.94 30.75
CA GLY A 490 -13.53 -15.58 31.24
C GLY A 490 -14.21 -14.64 30.26
N ASN A 491 -13.47 -14.20 29.25
CA ASN A 491 -13.98 -13.28 28.22
C ASN A 491 -13.35 -13.52 26.84
N LEU A 492 -14.08 -13.14 25.78
CA LEU A 492 -13.52 -13.04 24.45
C LEU A 492 -12.61 -11.81 24.38
N SER A 493 -11.34 -12.02 24.03
CA SER A 493 -10.37 -10.94 23.89
C SER A 493 -10.31 -10.42 22.46
N SER A 494 -10.18 -11.32 21.47
CA SER A 494 -10.11 -10.93 20.07
C SER A 494 -10.54 -12.04 19.11
N ILE A 495 -10.98 -11.63 17.92
CA ILE A 495 -11.17 -12.51 16.77
C ILE A 495 -10.30 -12.00 15.64
N THR A 496 -9.49 -12.89 15.07
CA THR A 496 -8.59 -12.57 13.96
C THR A 496 -8.85 -13.51 12.79
N ALA A 497 -9.23 -12.96 11.64
CA ALA A 497 -9.29 -13.71 10.40
C ALA A 497 -7.87 -14.10 9.99
N HIS A 498 -7.69 -15.36 9.61
CA HIS A 498 -6.43 -15.99 9.23
C HIS A 498 -6.56 -16.65 7.86
N LYS A 499 -5.58 -16.41 6.99
CA LYS A 499 -5.50 -17.04 5.68
C LYS A 499 -4.10 -17.57 5.47
N GLU A 500 -4.02 -18.87 5.17
CA GLU A 500 -2.76 -19.63 5.10
C GLU A 500 -2.01 -19.43 3.76
N SER A 501 -2.76 -19.31 2.67
CA SER A 501 -2.29 -19.02 1.31
C SER A 501 -3.41 -18.36 0.50
N ASP A 502 -3.16 -18.01 -0.76
CA ASP A 502 -4.15 -17.34 -1.62
C ASP A 502 -5.37 -18.21 -1.95
N GLU A 503 -5.16 -19.53 -2.06
CA GLU A 503 -6.18 -20.55 -2.35
C GLU A 503 -6.85 -21.08 -1.07
N ALA A 504 -6.23 -20.87 0.09
CA ALA A 504 -6.76 -21.34 1.36
C ALA A 504 -8.06 -20.62 1.74
N ARG A 505 -9.01 -21.37 2.31
CA ARG A 505 -10.19 -20.79 2.97
C ARG A 505 -9.77 -19.95 4.17
N ILE A 506 -10.53 -18.89 4.41
CA ILE A 506 -10.34 -18.04 5.59
C ILE A 506 -10.83 -18.81 6.82
N LYS A 507 -9.98 -18.88 7.84
CA LYS A 507 -10.28 -19.39 9.18
C LYS A 507 -10.23 -18.23 10.17
N ASN A 508 -10.74 -18.42 11.37
CA ASN A 508 -10.82 -17.35 12.37
C ASN A 508 -10.24 -17.85 13.68
N ILE A 509 -9.36 -17.05 14.26
CA ILE A 509 -8.68 -17.32 15.52
C ILE A 509 -9.46 -16.60 16.60
N TYR A 510 -10.06 -17.36 17.52
CA TYR A 510 -10.72 -16.84 18.70
C TYR A 510 -9.75 -16.90 19.87
N ARG A 511 -9.34 -15.73 20.36
CA ARG A 511 -8.51 -15.61 21.56
C ARG A 511 -9.38 -15.22 22.73
N SER A 512 -9.41 -16.05 23.75
CA SER A 512 -10.23 -15.82 24.95
C SER A 512 -9.41 -16.06 26.21
N SER A 513 -9.79 -15.40 27.30
CA SER A 513 -9.26 -15.69 28.63
C SER A 513 -10.05 -16.82 29.29
N TYR A 514 -9.36 -17.59 30.12
CA TYR A 514 -9.90 -18.69 30.89
C TYR A 514 -9.33 -18.63 32.31
N ILE A 515 -10.13 -18.97 33.29
CA ILE A 515 -9.71 -19.09 34.70
C ILE A 515 -9.56 -20.58 34.98
N CYS A 516 -8.32 -21.05 35.12
CA CYS A 516 -7.97 -22.45 35.28
C CYS A 516 -7.60 -22.79 36.73
N LYS A 517 -7.19 -24.05 37.02
CA LYS A 517 -6.77 -24.50 38.36
C LYS A 517 -5.81 -23.47 38.99
N ASN A 518 -6.03 -23.12 40.25
CA ASN A 518 -5.35 -22.07 41.03
C ASN A 518 -5.82 -20.62 40.78
N ASN A 519 -6.93 -20.40 40.08
CA ASN A 519 -7.46 -19.06 39.77
C ASN A 519 -6.51 -18.21 38.89
N GLU A 520 -5.63 -18.88 38.15
CA GLU A 520 -4.74 -18.26 37.18
C GLU A 520 -5.49 -18.00 35.86
N MET A 521 -5.24 -16.83 35.28
CA MET A 521 -5.81 -16.44 33.99
C MET A 521 -4.90 -16.92 32.86
N GLU A 522 -5.45 -17.73 31.98
CA GLU A 522 -4.77 -18.27 30.80
C GLU A 522 -5.43 -17.75 29.52
N PHE A 523 -4.64 -17.56 28.47
CA PHE A 523 -5.16 -17.20 27.14
C PHE A 523 -5.01 -18.38 26.18
N ILE A 524 -6.14 -18.84 25.66
CA ILE A 524 -6.19 -19.93 24.68
C ILE A 524 -6.67 -19.32 23.36
N GLN A 525 -6.05 -19.76 22.27
CA GLN A 525 -6.47 -19.44 20.91
C GLN A 525 -7.04 -20.69 20.24
N ILE A 526 -8.18 -20.52 19.57
CA ILE A 526 -8.87 -21.60 18.86
C ILE A 526 -8.99 -21.21 17.40
N LEU A 527 -8.47 -22.05 16.50
CA LEU A 527 -8.64 -21.89 15.07
C LEU A 527 -9.98 -22.50 14.65
N VAL A 528 -10.86 -21.69 14.08
CA VAL A 528 -12.23 -22.09 13.70
C VAL A 528 -12.45 -21.86 12.22
N GLU A 529 -13.06 -22.83 11.55
CA GLU A 529 -13.50 -22.74 10.16
C GLU A 529 -15.03 -22.82 10.10
N SER A 530 -15.66 -21.93 9.33
CA SER A 530 -17.10 -22.02 9.08
C SER A 530 -17.40 -23.10 8.04
N ILE A 531 -18.48 -23.84 8.27
CA ILE A 531 -18.98 -24.89 7.40
C ILE A 531 -20.42 -24.53 7.03
N ASN A 532 -20.70 -24.46 5.74
CA ASN A 532 -22.05 -24.43 5.22
C ASN A 532 -22.35 -25.79 4.57
N PRO A 533 -23.22 -26.64 5.14
CA PRO A 533 -23.58 -27.91 4.53
C PRO A 533 -24.29 -27.69 3.18
N VAL A 534 -23.55 -27.90 2.09
CA VAL A 534 -24.05 -27.82 0.71
C VAL A 534 -24.34 -29.23 0.20
N LYS A 535 -25.48 -29.38 -0.49
CA LYS A 535 -25.84 -30.58 -1.23
C LYS A 535 -25.97 -30.23 -2.71
N PHE A 536 -24.98 -30.62 -3.51
CA PHE A 536 -25.03 -30.53 -4.96
C PHE A 536 -25.85 -31.70 -5.53
N MET A 537 -26.66 -31.41 -6.55
CA MET A 537 -27.47 -32.38 -7.27
C MET A 537 -27.10 -32.31 -8.76
N ASP A 538 -27.98 -31.78 -9.62
CA ASP A 538 -27.64 -31.51 -11.02
C ASP A 538 -26.99 -30.14 -11.15
N THR A 539 -25.67 -30.10 -11.24
CA THR A 539 -24.89 -28.85 -11.22
C THR A 539 -24.78 -28.19 -12.57
N THR A 540 -25.21 -28.84 -13.66
CA THR A 540 -25.09 -28.28 -15.01
C THR A 540 -26.40 -27.59 -15.42
N VAL A 541 -26.32 -26.31 -15.74
CA VAL A 541 -27.46 -25.49 -16.13
C VAL A 541 -27.09 -24.64 -17.34
N ASP A 542 -27.82 -24.82 -18.45
CA ASP A 542 -27.68 -24.03 -19.68
C ASP A 542 -26.21 -23.88 -20.16
N GLY A 543 -25.45 -24.98 -20.06
CA GLY A 543 -24.03 -25.02 -20.44
C GLY A 543 -23.04 -24.46 -19.41
N TYR A 544 -23.47 -24.21 -18.17
CA TYR A 544 -22.61 -23.79 -17.06
C TYR A 544 -22.65 -24.81 -15.92
N GLU A 545 -21.52 -25.05 -15.27
CA GLU A 545 -21.41 -25.90 -14.10
C GLU A 545 -21.33 -25.06 -12.82
N LEU A 546 -22.13 -25.40 -11.82
CA LEU A 546 -22.06 -24.83 -10.48
C LEU A 546 -20.93 -25.50 -9.69
N GLU A 547 -19.81 -24.78 -9.50
CA GLU A 547 -18.61 -25.29 -8.83
C GLU A 547 -18.64 -25.07 -7.31
N ASN A 548 -19.25 -23.97 -6.87
CA ASN A 548 -19.25 -23.60 -5.45
C ASN A 548 -20.51 -22.82 -5.08
N LEU A 549 -20.92 -22.96 -3.82
CA LEU A 549 -22.06 -22.28 -3.22
C LEU A 549 -21.72 -21.92 -1.77
N GLU A 550 -21.82 -20.64 -1.44
CA GLU A 550 -21.47 -20.11 -0.13
C GLU A 550 -22.57 -19.20 0.41
N ILE A 551 -22.74 -19.18 1.73
CA ILE A 551 -23.61 -18.24 2.44
C ILE A 551 -22.74 -17.38 3.36
N GLY A 552 -22.99 -16.07 3.34
CA GLY A 552 -22.34 -15.15 4.25
C GLY A 552 -23.00 -13.77 4.30
N SER A 553 -22.33 -12.81 4.94
CA SER A 553 -22.76 -11.42 5.02
C SER A 553 -21.60 -10.46 4.73
N ASP A 554 -21.90 -9.17 4.66
CA ASP A 554 -21.00 -8.09 4.26
C ASP A 554 -20.29 -8.40 2.92
N PHE A 555 -21.10 -8.63 1.89
CA PHE A 555 -20.63 -9.07 0.58
C PHE A 555 -20.02 -7.92 -0.22
N ASP A 556 -18.74 -8.07 -0.59
CA ASP A 556 -18.02 -7.18 -1.48
C ASP A 556 -18.30 -7.57 -2.94
N PHE A 557 -19.21 -6.86 -3.62
CA PHE A 557 -19.56 -7.13 -5.02
C PHE A 557 -18.41 -6.94 -6.02
N LYS A 558 -17.38 -6.18 -5.66
CA LYS A 558 -16.24 -5.92 -6.56
C LYS A 558 -15.29 -7.10 -6.54
N GLU A 559 -14.99 -7.64 -5.36
CA GLU A 559 -14.08 -8.77 -5.19
C GLU A 559 -14.80 -10.12 -5.10
N GLU A 560 -16.13 -10.10 -5.00
CA GLU A 560 -17.05 -11.24 -4.84
C GLU A 560 -16.68 -12.13 -3.65
N ILE A 561 -16.45 -11.51 -2.50
CA ILE A 561 -16.11 -12.20 -1.24
C ILE A 561 -16.93 -11.65 -0.07
N PHE A 562 -17.11 -12.47 0.97
CA PHE A 562 -17.68 -12.02 2.23
C PHE A 562 -16.61 -11.37 3.11
N ARG A 563 -16.87 -10.16 3.61
CA ARG A 563 -15.97 -9.42 4.50
C ARG A 563 -16.25 -9.68 5.98
N LYS A 564 -17.41 -10.25 6.33
CA LYS A 564 -17.70 -10.82 7.66
C LYS A 564 -17.03 -12.20 7.81
N TYR A 565 -15.69 -12.20 7.89
CA TYR A 565 -14.86 -13.42 7.79
C TYR A 565 -15.19 -14.53 8.80
N HIS A 566 -15.64 -14.17 10.00
CA HIS A 566 -16.01 -15.15 11.04
C HIS A 566 -17.33 -15.88 10.77
N ASN A 567 -18.13 -15.39 9.82
CA ASN A 567 -19.39 -15.98 9.36
C ASN A 567 -20.38 -16.39 10.47
N VAL A 568 -20.34 -15.69 11.62
CA VAL A 568 -21.37 -15.80 12.66
C VAL A 568 -22.47 -14.82 12.27
N LEU A 569 -23.53 -15.34 11.65
CA LEU A 569 -24.63 -14.57 11.07
C LEU A 569 -25.67 -14.23 12.13
N SER A 570 -26.21 -13.02 12.12
CA SER A 570 -27.27 -12.58 13.02
C SER A 570 -28.52 -12.09 12.27
N GLU A 571 -29.62 -11.90 12.99
CA GLU A 571 -30.88 -11.36 12.47
C GLU A 571 -30.77 -9.90 11.99
N GLU A 572 -29.67 -9.21 12.31
CA GLU A 572 -29.36 -7.86 11.84
C GLU A 572 -28.62 -7.83 10.49
N ASP A 573 -28.08 -8.98 10.07
CA ASP A 573 -27.31 -9.08 8.84
C ASP A 573 -28.21 -9.16 7.60
N THR A 574 -27.76 -8.56 6.49
CA THR A 574 -28.22 -9.00 5.17
C THR A 574 -27.43 -10.24 4.78
N ILE A 575 -28.13 -11.34 4.53
CA ILE A 575 -27.53 -12.62 4.16
C ILE A 575 -27.47 -12.72 2.63
N TYR A 576 -26.36 -13.24 2.12
CA TYR A 576 -26.13 -13.43 0.71
C TYR A 576 -25.80 -14.89 0.42
N ALA A 577 -26.41 -15.44 -0.62
CA ALA A 577 -25.96 -16.66 -1.27
C ALA A 577 -25.08 -16.30 -2.47
N LYS A 578 -23.87 -16.82 -2.53
CA LYS A 578 -22.94 -16.68 -3.66
C LYS A 578 -22.79 -18.02 -4.35
N LEU A 579 -23.12 -18.06 -5.64
CA LEU A 579 -22.88 -19.18 -6.54
C LEU A 579 -21.68 -18.86 -7.43
N GLN A 580 -20.90 -19.90 -7.72
CA GLN A 580 -19.72 -19.83 -8.57
C GLN A 580 -19.94 -20.72 -9.78
N TRP A 581 -20.01 -20.12 -10.97
CA TRP A 581 -20.26 -20.82 -12.21
C TRP A 581 -18.99 -20.91 -13.06
N ARG A 582 -18.83 -22.03 -13.77
CA ARG A 582 -17.85 -22.19 -14.85
C ARG A 582 -18.55 -22.53 -16.15
N ARG A 583 -18.16 -21.87 -17.24
CA ARG A 583 -18.66 -22.17 -18.59
C ARG A 583 -18.09 -23.51 -19.07
N ILE A 584 -18.95 -24.36 -19.64
CA ILE A 584 -18.55 -25.58 -20.34
C ILE A 584 -18.57 -25.28 -21.85
N GLU A 585 -17.40 -25.05 -22.44
CA GLU A 585 -17.26 -24.52 -23.81
C GLU A 585 -17.93 -25.38 -24.90
N TRP A 586 -17.99 -26.70 -24.73
CA TRP A 586 -18.57 -27.62 -25.72
C TRP A 586 -20.09 -27.78 -25.61
N LEU A 587 -20.75 -27.25 -24.58
CA LEU A 587 -22.20 -27.27 -24.45
C LEU A 587 -22.81 -26.01 -25.05
N LEU A 588 -23.95 -26.12 -25.73
CA LEU A 588 -24.71 -24.95 -26.16
C LEU A 588 -25.23 -24.17 -24.94
N THR A 589 -25.45 -22.86 -25.12
CA THR A 589 -26.03 -22.00 -24.08
C THR A 589 -26.96 -20.97 -24.67
N SER A 590 -28.04 -20.68 -23.97
CA SER A 590 -28.95 -19.57 -24.24
C SER A 590 -28.51 -18.26 -23.58
N VAL A 591 -27.55 -18.33 -22.64
CA VAL A 591 -27.01 -17.17 -21.94
C VAL A 591 -26.30 -16.23 -22.91
N HIS A 592 -26.71 -14.96 -22.92
CA HIS A 592 -26.08 -13.95 -23.74
C HIS A 592 -24.58 -13.80 -23.38
N GLN A 593 -23.72 -13.63 -24.39
CA GLN A 593 -22.24 -13.57 -24.27
C GLN A 593 -21.67 -12.56 -23.24
N ASN A 594 -22.47 -11.56 -22.84
CA ASN A 594 -22.09 -10.57 -21.83
C ASN A 594 -22.21 -11.10 -20.39
N PHE A 595 -22.91 -12.22 -20.17
CA PHE A 595 -23.14 -12.80 -18.87
C PHE A 595 -22.33 -14.09 -18.69
N THR A 596 -22.08 -14.43 -17.45
CA THR A 596 -21.21 -15.56 -17.05
C THR A 596 -21.91 -16.53 -16.11
N SER A 597 -23.24 -16.43 -16.02
CA SER A 597 -24.07 -17.30 -15.20
C SER A 597 -25.46 -17.47 -15.82
N PRO A 598 -26.06 -18.65 -15.65
CA PRO A 598 -27.41 -18.92 -16.11
C PRO A 598 -28.45 -18.28 -15.20
N GLN A 599 -29.69 -18.25 -15.66
CA GLN A 599 -30.82 -17.83 -14.83
C GLN A 599 -31.24 -18.98 -13.90
N ILE A 600 -31.41 -18.67 -12.61
CA ILE A 600 -31.89 -19.62 -11.61
C ILE A 600 -32.93 -18.98 -10.68
N ILE A 601 -33.57 -19.79 -9.85
CA ILE A 601 -34.48 -19.35 -8.80
C ILE A 601 -33.90 -19.82 -7.46
N VAL A 602 -33.87 -18.93 -6.48
CA VAL A 602 -33.59 -19.31 -5.09
C VAL A 602 -34.87 -19.25 -4.26
N GLU A 603 -35.07 -20.28 -3.45
CA GLU A 603 -36.13 -20.36 -2.44
C GLU A 603 -35.51 -20.38 -1.04
N TRP A 604 -35.88 -19.38 -0.23
CA TRP A 604 -35.44 -19.23 1.15
C TRP A 604 -36.52 -19.76 2.09
N LYS A 605 -36.14 -20.74 2.92
CA LYS A 605 -37.00 -21.33 3.93
C LYS A 605 -36.50 -21.05 5.33
N ASN A 606 -37.43 -20.65 6.20
CA ASN A 606 -37.15 -20.34 7.60
C ASN A 606 -36.93 -21.62 8.44
N PRO A 607 -36.65 -21.49 9.74
CA PRO A 607 -36.44 -22.63 10.63
C PRO A 607 -37.62 -23.59 10.77
N SER A 608 -38.84 -23.08 10.57
CA SER A 608 -40.06 -23.89 10.51
C SER A 608 -40.32 -24.49 9.12
N ASN A 609 -39.36 -24.41 8.20
CA ASN A 609 -39.40 -24.91 6.82
C ASN A 609 -40.49 -24.26 5.92
N PHE A 610 -40.99 -23.08 6.31
CA PHE A 610 -41.88 -22.28 5.47
C PHE A 610 -41.10 -21.46 4.45
N LEU A 611 -41.62 -21.37 3.23
CA LEU A 611 -41.07 -20.51 2.18
C LEU A 611 -41.31 -19.04 2.56
N VAL A 612 -40.23 -18.29 2.75
CA VAL A 612 -40.28 -16.85 3.08
C VAL A 612 -40.11 -16.00 1.83
N LYS A 613 -39.16 -16.36 0.97
CA LYS A 613 -38.81 -15.58 -0.20
C LYS A 613 -38.46 -16.49 -1.37
N ARG A 614 -38.98 -16.16 -2.55
CA ARG A 614 -38.56 -16.74 -3.82
C ARG A 614 -37.96 -15.62 -4.67
N THR A 615 -36.71 -15.78 -5.10
CA THR A 615 -35.99 -14.75 -5.86
C THR A 615 -35.53 -15.32 -7.18
N LYS A 616 -35.93 -14.68 -8.28
CA LYS A 616 -35.40 -14.97 -9.61
C LYS A 616 -34.03 -14.29 -9.74
N MET A 617 -32.99 -15.10 -9.90
CA MET A 617 -31.63 -14.63 -10.15
C MET A 617 -31.42 -14.59 -11.67
N ASN A 618 -31.36 -13.39 -12.22
CA ASN A 618 -31.06 -13.20 -13.64
C ASN A 618 -29.59 -13.56 -13.92
N SER A 619 -29.29 -13.84 -15.18
CA SER A 619 -27.91 -13.96 -15.66
C SER A 619 -27.10 -12.73 -15.26
N TYR A 620 -25.91 -12.98 -14.71
CA TYR A 620 -25.05 -11.95 -14.14
C TYR A 620 -23.74 -11.85 -14.91
N ASP A 621 -23.26 -10.62 -15.09
CA ASP A 621 -21.97 -10.32 -15.71
C ASP A 621 -20.90 -10.25 -14.63
N SER A 622 -20.11 -11.30 -14.45
CA SER A 622 -18.99 -11.37 -13.52
C SER A 622 -17.72 -11.85 -14.22
N ILE A 623 -16.59 -11.18 -14.00
CA ILE A 623 -15.30 -11.69 -14.50
C ILE A 623 -14.81 -12.92 -13.73
N TYR A 624 -15.43 -13.20 -12.59
CA TYR A 624 -15.12 -14.34 -11.74
C TYR A 624 -16.11 -15.49 -11.92
N GLY A 625 -17.21 -15.32 -12.66
CA GLY A 625 -18.27 -16.33 -12.77
C GLY A 625 -19.25 -16.35 -11.60
N GLY A 626 -19.20 -15.34 -10.71
CA GLY A 626 -20.10 -15.26 -9.57
C GLY A 626 -21.52 -14.86 -9.93
N GLN A 627 -22.48 -15.32 -9.13
CA GLN A 627 -23.88 -14.90 -9.14
C GLN A 627 -24.38 -14.90 -7.69
N TYR A 628 -25.26 -13.98 -7.31
CA TYR A 628 -25.69 -13.88 -5.91
C TYR A 628 -27.16 -13.51 -5.75
N ALA A 629 -27.70 -13.90 -4.60
CA ALA A 629 -29.02 -13.48 -4.12
C ALA A 629 -28.92 -13.01 -2.68
N GLU A 630 -29.85 -12.14 -2.30
CA GLU A 630 -29.87 -11.48 -1.00
C GLU A 630 -31.18 -11.76 -0.24
N LEU A 631 -31.03 -11.94 1.06
CA LEU A 631 -32.08 -12.07 2.06
C LEU A 631 -31.84 -10.97 3.10
N PHE A 632 -32.74 -9.98 3.15
CA PHE A 632 -32.57 -8.81 3.99
C PHE A 632 -32.85 -9.13 5.46
N SER A 633 -32.27 -8.35 6.37
CA SER A 633 -32.40 -8.58 7.82
C SER A 633 -33.87 -8.61 8.29
N ASN A 634 -34.73 -7.76 7.72
CA ASN A 634 -36.17 -7.76 8.00
C ASN A 634 -36.94 -8.99 7.47
N GLU A 635 -36.30 -9.85 6.68
CA GLU A 635 -36.83 -11.12 6.18
C GLU A 635 -36.28 -12.32 6.97
N THR A 636 -35.39 -12.10 7.94
CA THR A 636 -34.70 -13.16 8.69
C THR A 636 -35.23 -13.32 10.11
N THR A 637 -35.00 -14.51 10.67
CA THR A 637 -35.30 -14.84 12.07
C THR A 637 -34.20 -15.78 12.59
N PRO A 638 -33.88 -15.76 13.89
CA PRO A 638 -32.93 -16.71 14.45
C PRO A 638 -33.36 -18.17 14.21
N GLY A 639 -32.40 -19.06 13.99
CA GLY A 639 -32.58 -20.49 13.76
C GLY A 639 -31.95 -20.98 12.44
N GLU A 640 -32.18 -22.25 12.13
CA GLU A 640 -31.60 -22.92 10.95
C GLU A 640 -32.40 -22.64 9.68
N TRP A 641 -31.79 -21.98 8.71
CA TRP A 641 -32.38 -21.68 7.41
C TRP A 641 -31.95 -22.67 6.34
N THR A 642 -32.77 -22.79 5.30
CA THR A 642 -32.44 -23.56 4.08
C THR A 642 -32.66 -22.69 2.86
N ALA A 643 -31.66 -22.61 1.98
CA ALA A 643 -31.81 -22.05 0.64
C ALA A 643 -31.73 -23.17 -0.41
N LYS A 644 -32.71 -23.22 -1.32
CA LYS A 644 -32.75 -24.16 -2.45
C LYS A 644 -32.58 -23.41 -3.76
N PHE A 645 -31.73 -23.92 -4.63
CA PHE A 645 -31.46 -23.34 -5.95
C PHE A 645 -32.09 -24.24 -7.00
N ILE A 646 -32.88 -23.63 -7.88
CA ILE A 646 -33.78 -24.30 -8.80
C ILE A 646 -33.54 -23.75 -10.21
N HIS A 647 -33.38 -24.65 -11.17
CA HIS A 647 -33.46 -24.33 -12.59
C HIS A 647 -34.85 -24.71 -13.12
N MET A 648 -35.37 -23.89 -14.03
CA MET A 648 -36.63 -24.15 -14.71
C MET A 648 -36.31 -24.59 -16.13
N GLU A 649 -36.62 -25.85 -16.45
CA GLU A 649 -36.49 -26.41 -17.79
C GLU A 649 -37.89 -26.68 -18.34
N ALA A 650 -38.30 -25.86 -19.32
CA ALA A 650 -39.68 -25.75 -19.78
C ALA A 650 -40.65 -25.54 -18.59
N ASP A 651 -41.41 -26.56 -18.22
CA ASP A 651 -42.38 -26.54 -17.11
C ASP A 651 -41.96 -27.41 -15.91
N THR A 652 -40.72 -27.92 -15.90
CA THR A 652 -40.19 -28.73 -14.81
C THR A 652 -39.23 -27.94 -13.92
N SER A 653 -39.35 -28.13 -12.61
CA SER A 653 -38.42 -27.53 -11.64
C SER A 653 -37.37 -28.55 -11.21
N ILE A 654 -36.11 -28.25 -11.51
CA ILE A 654 -34.96 -29.10 -11.19
C ILE A 654 -34.19 -28.43 -10.06
N ILE A 655 -34.02 -29.11 -8.93
CA ILE A 655 -33.21 -28.58 -7.83
C ILE A 655 -31.75 -28.90 -8.12
N ILE A 656 -30.95 -27.85 -8.28
CA ILE A 656 -29.52 -27.97 -8.66
C ILE A 656 -28.63 -28.07 -7.42
N SER A 657 -29.01 -27.39 -6.34
CA SER A 657 -28.29 -27.40 -5.08
C SER A 657 -29.16 -26.93 -3.93
N SER A 658 -28.75 -27.25 -2.70
CA SER A 658 -29.30 -26.66 -1.49
C SER A 658 -28.22 -26.44 -0.44
N ILE A 659 -28.39 -25.40 0.36
CA ILE A 659 -27.49 -25.05 1.46
C ILE A 659 -28.29 -24.80 2.73
N LYS A 660 -27.78 -25.28 3.86
CA LYS A 660 -28.27 -24.94 5.18
C LYS A 660 -27.31 -23.98 5.87
N PHE A 661 -27.85 -23.05 6.65
CA PHE A 661 -27.06 -22.09 7.41
C PHE A 661 -27.80 -21.69 8.69
N ILE A 662 -27.06 -21.21 9.70
CA ILE A 662 -27.62 -20.78 10.98
C ILE A 662 -27.61 -19.26 11.07
N ILE A 663 -28.70 -18.68 11.57
CA ILE A 663 -28.78 -17.29 12.00
C ILE A 663 -28.93 -17.29 13.52
N PHE A 664 -28.05 -16.60 14.23
CA PHE A 664 -28.10 -16.47 15.69
C PHE A 664 -28.90 -15.23 16.09
N SER A 665 -29.37 -15.17 17.33
CA SER A 665 -29.87 -13.92 17.90
C SER A 665 -28.73 -13.06 18.44
N THR A 666 -28.77 -11.75 18.22
CA THR A 666 -27.77 -10.82 18.77
C THR A 666 -27.72 -10.81 20.30
N ASN A 667 -28.81 -11.23 20.94
CA ASN A 667 -28.96 -11.33 22.40
C ASN A 667 -28.78 -12.75 22.94
N ASP A 668 -28.44 -13.71 22.09
CA ASP A 668 -28.26 -15.10 22.51
C ASP A 668 -27.05 -15.24 23.46
N ARG A 669 -27.31 -15.73 24.67
CA ARG A 669 -26.30 -15.94 25.72
C ARG A 669 -25.91 -17.41 25.89
N ASN A 670 -26.62 -18.33 25.24
CA ASN A 670 -26.51 -19.76 25.44
C ASN A 670 -26.53 -20.48 24.09
N ILE A 671 -25.44 -20.36 23.33
CA ILE A 671 -25.26 -21.12 22.08
C ILE A 671 -24.89 -22.57 22.41
N ASP A 672 -25.62 -23.53 21.82
CA ASP A 672 -25.39 -24.96 21.97
C ASP A 672 -24.17 -25.45 21.16
N ASP A 673 -23.35 -26.32 21.75
CA ASP A 673 -22.21 -26.98 21.10
C ASP A 673 -22.64 -27.85 19.90
N GLU A 674 -23.87 -28.39 19.91
CA GLU A 674 -24.41 -29.15 18.78
C GLU A 674 -24.56 -28.25 17.54
N ILE A 675 -25.08 -27.03 17.73
CA ILE A 675 -25.22 -26.04 16.66
C ILE A 675 -23.84 -25.61 16.16
N ILE A 676 -22.90 -25.34 17.07
CA ILE A 676 -21.51 -25.02 16.70
C ILE A 676 -20.92 -26.14 15.85
N SER A 677 -20.98 -27.38 16.31
CA SER A 677 -20.37 -28.53 15.62
C SER A 677 -20.97 -28.82 14.25
N LYS A 678 -22.21 -28.38 13.99
CA LYS A 678 -22.89 -28.51 12.70
C LYS A 678 -22.44 -27.49 11.66
N TYR A 679 -22.11 -26.27 12.08
CA TYR A 679 -21.83 -25.14 11.19
C TYR A 679 -20.41 -24.58 11.32
N PHE A 680 -19.62 -25.06 12.26
CA PHE A 680 -18.28 -24.60 12.53
C PHE A 680 -17.40 -25.78 12.96
N ARG A 681 -16.19 -25.82 12.41
CA ARG A 681 -15.16 -26.79 12.77
C ARG A 681 -14.08 -26.12 13.60
N ARG A 682 -13.83 -26.71 14.76
CA ARG A 682 -12.68 -26.42 15.63
C ARG A 682 -11.48 -27.15 15.04
N VAL A 683 -10.60 -26.41 14.38
CA VAL A 683 -9.50 -26.97 13.59
C VAL A 683 -8.31 -27.31 14.47
N ASP A 684 -7.92 -26.38 15.35
CA ASP A 684 -6.72 -26.51 16.19
C ASP A 684 -6.77 -25.56 17.39
N PHE A 685 -5.91 -25.79 18.38
CA PHE A 685 -5.85 -25.07 19.65
C PHE A 685 -4.40 -24.78 20.04
N CYS A 686 -4.12 -23.62 20.62
CA CYS A 686 -2.83 -23.34 21.27
C CYS A 686 -3.04 -22.52 22.54
N SER A 687 -2.05 -22.53 23.42
CA SER A 687 -2.05 -21.72 24.64
C SER A 687 -0.88 -20.73 24.67
N GLU A 688 -1.11 -19.53 25.18
CA GLU A 688 -0.07 -18.50 25.37
C GLU A 688 0.74 -18.69 26.66
N VAL A 689 0.13 -19.36 27.64
CA VAL A 689 0.80 -19.85 28.86
C VAL A 689 0.97 -21.36 28.70
N ASN A 690 2.05 -21.95 29.22
CA ASN A 690 2.34 -23.38 29.01
C ASN A 690 1.32 -24.27 29.77
N VAL A 691 0.17 -24.52 29.14
CA VAL A 691 -0.91 -25.34 29.67
C VAL A 691 -0.65 -26.78 29.30
N SER A 692 -0.61 -27.66 30.30
CA SER A 692 -0.32 -29.06 30.09
C SER A 692 -1.33 -29.69 29.11
N ASN A 693 -0.81 -30.19 27.97
CA ASN A 693 -1.50 -30.81 26.82
C ASN A 693 -1.94 -29.87 25.68
N LEU A 694 -1.57 -28.59 25.66
CA LEU A 694 -1.75 -27.72 24.48
C LEU A 694 -0.41 -27.24 23.91
N PRO A 695 -0.27 -27.11 22.58
CA PRO A 695 0.93 -26.54 21.98
C PRO A 695 1.06 -25.05 22.29
N SER A 696 2.30 -24.55 22.29
CA SER A 696 2.60 -23.14 22.50
C SER A 696 2.12 -22.29 21.31
N CYS A 697 1.38 -21.22 21.58
CA CYS A 697 0.96 -20.28 20.54
C CYS A 697 2.13 -19.57 19.85
N LEU A 698 3.30 -19.45 20.51
CA LEU A 698 4.50 -18.86 19.90
C LEU A 698 5.12 -19.76 18.81
N GLU A 699 4.90 -21.06 18.90
CA GLU A 699 5.44 -22.06 17.96
C GLU A 699 4.39 -22.50 16.92
N THR A 700 3.15 -22.06 17.08
CA THR A 700 2.01 -22.48 16.28
C THR A 700 1.81 -21.55 15.07
N PRO A 701 2.07 -21.97 13.82
CA PRO A 701 2.20 -21.05 12.67
C PRO A 701 0.93 -20.30 12.26
N TRP A 702 -0.24 -20.68 12.74
CA TRP A 702 -1.50 -19.95 12.49
C TRP A 702 -1.83 -18.97 13.61
N SER A 703 -1.21 -19.08 14.79
CA SER A 703 -1.51 -18.24 15.95
C SER A 703 -1.23 -16.77 15.68
N ILE A 704 -1.99 -15.87 16.32
CA ILE A 704 -1.68 -14.44 16.27
C ILE A 704 -0.35 -14.11 16.97
N SER A 705 0.09 -14.96 17.90
CA SER A 705 1.32 -14.79 18.69
C SER A 705 2.55 -15.33 17.96
N PHE A 706 2.35 -16.11 16.89
CA PHE A 706 3.43 -16.60 16.05
C PHE A 706 4.25 -15.44 15.47
N PRO A 707 5.60 -15.53 15.44
CA PRO A 707 6.43 -14.49 14.87
C PRO A 707 6.00 -14.11 13.45
N ASP A 708 5.90 -12.81 13.18
CA ASP A 708 5.56 -12.30 11.85
C ASP A 708 6.54 -11.22 11.39
N PRO A 709 7.81 -11.59 11.13
CA PRO A 709 8.90 -10.63 10.89
C PRO A 709 8.64 -9.70 9.71
N LYS A 710 7.84 -10.12 8.71
CA LYS A 710 7.48 -9.28 7.55
C LYS A 710 6.68 -8.03 7.92
N SER A 711 6.01 -8.07 9.07
CA SER A 711 5.18 -6.97 9.60
C SER A 711 5.80 -6.30 10.82
N ARG A 712 7.04 -6.64 11.19
CA ARG A 712 7.79 -6.01 12.27
C ARG A 712 8.78 -5.00 11.69
N LEU A 713 8.85 -3.82 12.27
CA LEU A 713 9.97 -2.92 12.03
C LEU A 713 11.17 -3.42 12.81
N LEU A 714 12.27 -3.67 12.12
CA LEU A 714 13.55 -3.97 12.74
C LEU A 714 14.25 -2.64 12.99
N PHE A 715 14.29 -2.20 14.24
CA PHE A 715 15.10 -1.04 14.66
C PHE A 715 16.43 -1.48 15.28
N ASP A 716 16.64 -2.79 15.45
CA ASP A 716 17.78 -3.37 16.20
C ASP A 716 19.03 -3.59 15.33
N SER A 717 19.15 -2.93 14.17
CA SER A 717 20.30 -3.13 13.28
C SER A 717 20.77 -1.86 12.54
N VAL A 718 20.55 -0.67 13.11
CA VAL A 718 21.18 0.58 12.62
C VAL A 718 22.39 0.91 13.48
#